data_AF-A0A534T213-F1
#
_entry.id   AF-A0A534T213-F1
#
_cell.length_a   1.000
_cell.length_b   1.000
_cell.length_c   1.000
_cell.angle_alpha   90.00
_cell.angle_beta   90.00
_cell.angle_gamma   90.00
#
_symmetry.space_group_name_H-M   'P 1'
#
loop_
_entity.id
_entity.type
_entity.pdbx_description
1 polymer ?
#
loop_
_entity_poly.entity_id
_entity_poly.type
_entity_poly.pdbx_seq_one_letter_code
_entity_poly.pdbx_strand_id
1 'polypeptide(L)'
;MSGRLRGAVLATVALLLTSAPRPARAACSAAGGCPSLVATCCGATSCTLDGTITVTDTACALDFGSRDVTLSGALDAGAHVVTITAGSLHITGRLSATGSQGIIRVQAPPGGTLGRAGVPGLSLTDRGRIDLSGTNGATLIVVADGAVELSGGQGSLVKADATDAGGAGGTIDITSRGESITIGMAMSLEGGDGGLGGTLRLSAATDLTFTPSATSVSLAAGFEAGNLELDGGRTVALQLGSKLVATGLPLSGGSGGSIDIAGGTIDAEGVLDVTGGTGGTGGIGGDGGFITIEARHGPLTIMRPPRAGLGIQLDGAPGGDSGEVDLTTDSPVSGTLTVAAPVSARGGITSNAGSGGTVSLDAASTLRVDASLDVSALTGDAGEIDLNPNDENVDVVVNAKLDGSSASAGGVLSIGSSHDIEFTANSSVKMNAVGSVEGSGGPGGEVTLTARRDIRFDADPAGLMIDTSGSGALPGGIITAIAGSNLSLGKGVALNANGGVQTGACGGTVTLKAGANDLGDPDRPGDITVDGQVSAGGNDCSTPRTVACDDSHEGGCSIILEGCQVTITGAVDSTDLGVPSANLVIGRKAITVSGTLRATGGSNAAYSSTSPQTAGARIINPALGPCRMCTAGLIGTSCTRDADCDSPGGAGNGRCMTTGCVRPPCTGRDPTTRVLVPEGCLVPCPLCGNGAPPEFPEECPARRTPATACTGA
;
A
#
# COMPACT_ATOMS: atom_id res chain seq x y z
N MET A 1 74.42 56.48 3.88
CA MET A 1 74.72 55.98 2.52
C MET A 1 73.63 56.46 1.58
N SER A 2 74.04 57.04 0.44
CA SER A 2 73.33 57.23 -0.85
C SER A 2 71.78 57.23 -0.83
N GLY A 3 71.03 58.25 -1.24
CA GLY A 3 71.26 59.17 -2.35
C GLY A 3 70.41 58.76 -3.57
N ARG A 4 69.41 59.61 -3.90
CA ARG A 4 68.85 59.90 -5.25
C ARG A 4 68.11 58.76 -5.99
N LEU A 5 67.17 58.97 -6.91
CA LEU A 5 66.24 60.02 -7.39
C LEU A 5 65.68 59.45 -8.72
N ARG A 6 64.44 59.79 -9.10
CA ARG A 6 63.80 59.71 -10.46
C ARG A 6 63.19 58.35 -10.85
N GLY A 7 62.04 58.27 -11.53
CA GLY A 7 61.12 59.25 -12.13
C GLY A 7 59.79 58.53 -12.44
N ALA A 8 58.61 59.14 -12.26
CA ALA A 8 57.84 59.87 -13.29
C ALA A 8 57.57 59.01 -14.54
N VAL A 9 56.33 58.65 -14.92
CA VAL A 9 55.30 59.46 -15.62
C VAL A 9 54.17 58.44 -15.99
N LEU A 10 52.83 58.61 -15.82
CA LEU A 10 51.79 59.36 -16.58
C LEU A 10 50.45 59.02 -15.85
N ALA A 11 49.74 59.96 -15.22
CA ALA A 11 48.55 60.66 -15.72
C ALA A 11 47.40 59.79 -16.29
N THR A 12 46.32 59.63 -15.51
CA THR A 12 44.94 59.90 -15.98
C THR A 12 44.01 60.17 -14.79
N VAL A 13 43.39 61.34 -14.81
CA VAL A 13 42.34 61.79 -13.88
C VAL A 13 41.01 61.28 -14.41
N ALA A 14 40.23 60.60 -13.57
CA ALA A 14 38.79 60.45 -13.75
C ALA A 14 38.10 60.48 -12.36
N LEU A 15 37.71 61.69 -11.97
CA LEU A 15 36.50 62.02 -11.21
C LEU A 15 35.99 60.96 -10.21
N LEU A 16 36.65 60.81 -9.06
CA LEU A 16 36.00 60.24 -7.86
C LEU A 16 35.03 61.27 -7.30
N LEU A 17 33.80 61.24 -7.81
CA LEU A 17 32.64 61.74 -7.08
C LEU A 17 32.56 60.93 -5.78
N THR A 18 32.74 61.63 -4.67
CA THR A 18 32.42 61.18 -3.32
C THR A 18 30.93 60.83 -3.25
N SER A 19 30.57 59.60 -3.58
CA SER A 19 29.30 59.01 -3.18
C SER A 19 29.39 58.73 -1.68
N ALA A 20 28.98 59.68 -0.86
CA ALA A 20 28.53 59.37 0.49
C ALA A 20 27.57 58.17 0.41
N PRO A 21 27.61 57.20 1.34
CA PRO A 21 26.60 56.15 1.39
C PRO A 21 25.25 56.83 1.54
N ARG A 22 24.46 56.85 0.47
CA ARG A 22 23.08 57.31 0.55
C ARG A 22 22.42 56.38 1.56
N PRO A 23 21.78 56.89 2.63
CA PRO A 23 20.95 56.04 3.45
C PRO A 23 19.89 55.45 2.51
N ALA A 24 19.76 54.11 2.50
CA ALA A 24 18.66 53.41 1.88
C ALA A 24 17.36 53.79 2.64
N ARG A 25 16.88 55.01 2.41
CA ARG A 25 15.64 55.56 2.96
C ARG A 25 14.61 55.53 1.84
N ALA A 26 13.97 54.38 1.68
CA ALA A 26 12.57 54.17 1.29
C ALA A 26 12.40 52.68 0.97
N ALA A 27 12.39 51.83 1.99
CA ALA A 27 12.06 50.40 1.83
C ALA A 27 10.66 50.10 2.39
N CYS A 28 9.80 51.11 2.46
CA CYS A 28 8.36 50.98 2.66
C CYS A 28 7.70 51.67 1.48
N SER A 29 7.61 50.96 0.36
CA SER A 29 7.01 51.46 -0.87
C SER A 29 5.77 50.66 -1.21
N ALA A 30 4.75 51.38 -1.65
CA ALA A 30 3.55 50.82 -2.26
C ALA A 30 3.62 51.16 -3.75
N ALA A 31 3.52 50.16 -4.62
CA ALA A 31 3.50 50.33 -6.07
C ALA A 31 2.29 49.62 -6.69
N GLY A 32 1.85 50.06 -7.87
CA GLY A 32 0.49 49.74 -8.35
C GLY A 32 -0.56 50.54 -7.57
N GLY A 33 -1.83 50.19 -7.68
CA GLY A 33 -2.92 50.90 -6.97
C GLY A 33 -3.06 50.54 -5.51
N CYS A 34 -1.93 50.34 -4.82
CA CYS A 34 -1.92 50.29 -3.37
C CYS A 34 -2.23 51.69 -2.81
N PRO A 35 -3.03 51.81 -1.75
CA PRO A 35 -3.26 53.09 -1.10
C PRO A 35 -1.97 53.64 -0.47
N SER A 36 -1.82 54.96 -0.47
CA SER A 36 -0.67 55.67 0.09
C SER A 36 -0.71 55.67 1.62
N LEU A 37 -0.53 54.51 2.25
CA LEU A 37 -0.67 54.34 3.71
C LEU A 37 0.61 53.83 4.38
N VAL A 38 1.64 53.47 3.62
CA VAL A 38 2.72 52.58 4.11
C VAL A 38 3.88 53.32 4.79
N ALA A 39 4.11 54.61 4.51
CA ALA A 39 5.33 55.28 4.98
C ALA A 39 5.33 55.65 6.48
N THR A 40 4.18 55.90 7.08
CA THR A 40 4.05 56.32 8.51
C THR A 40 4.02 55.15 9.49
N CYS A 41 3.77 53.94 9.00
CA CYS A 41 3.58 52.72 9.79
C CYS A 41 4.87 51.89 9.99
N CYS A 42 6.00 52.36 9.46
CA CYS A 42 7.27 51.63 9.41
C CYS A 42 8.35 52.27 10.28
N GLY A 43 8.92 51.51 11.20
CA GLY A 43 10.19 51.79 11.89
C GLY A 43 11.42 51.36 11.08
N ALA A 44 12.58 51.34 11.75
CA ALA A 44 13.84 50.92 11.11
C ALA A 44 13.87 49.41 10.81
N THR A 45 13.33 48.59 11.72
CA THR A 45 13.41 47.11 11.67
C THR A 45 12.05 46.43 11.63
N SER A 46 10.96 47.13 11.99
CA SER A 46 9.61 46.58 12.03
C SER A 46 8.59 47.55 11.46
N CYS A 47 7.44 47.03 11.03
CA CYS A 47 6.29 47.78 10.54
C CYS A 47 5.02 47.23 11.20
N THR A 48 4.09 48.11 11.53
CA THR A 48 2.78 47.69 12.07
C THR A 48 1.66 48.28 11.22
N LEU A 49 0.84 47.41 10.64
CA LEU A 49 -0.31 47.76 9.82
C LEU A 49 -1.58 47.60 10.67
N ASP A 50 -2.05 48.69 11.26
CA ASP A 50 -3.18 48.70 12.22
C ASP A 50 -4.50 49.19 11.60
N GLY A 51 -4.44 49.77 10.40
CA GLY A 51 -5.60 50.27 9.66
C GLY A 51 -6.16 49.27 8.65
N THR A 52 -7.20 49.70 7.92
CA THR A 52 -7.74 48.95 6.78
C THR A 52 -7.05 49.40 5.49
N ILE A 53 -6.46 48.45 4.78
CA ILE A 53 -5.84 48.60 3.46
C ILE A 53 -6.76 47.90 2.47
N THR A 54 -7.36 48.64 1.53
CA THR A 54 -8.17 48.06 0.45
C THR A 54 -7.47 48.31 -0.88
N VAL A 55 -7.30 47.24 -1.66
CA VAL A 55 -6.68 47.31 -2.99
C VAL A 55 -7.75 47.59 -4.03
N THR A 56 -7.50 48.56 -4.91
CA THR A 56 -8.48 48.98 -5.92
C THR A 56 -8.02 48.80 -7.36
N ASP A 57 -6.71 48.66 -7.61
CA ASP A 57 -6.18 48.31 -8.93
C ASP A 57 -5.92 46.81 -9.04
N THR A 58 -5.78 46.35 -10.28
CA THR A 58 -5.52 44.94 -10.64
C THR A 58 -4.31 44.32 -9.94
N ALA A 59 -3.29 45.12 -9.62
CA ALA A 59 -2.12 44.68 -8.88
C ALA A 59 -1.64 45.72 -7.85
N CYS A 60 -1.24 45.24 -6.69
CA CYS A 60 -0.64 46.03 -5.60
C CYS A 60 0.61 45.32 -5.07
N ALA A 61 1.74 46.03 -5.06
CA ALA A 61 2.99 45.57 -4.49
C ALA A 61 3.33 46.38 -3.23
N LEU A 62 3.37 45.71 -2.09
CA LEU A 62 3.78 46.25 -0.79
C LEU A 62 5.18 45.73 -0.48
N ASP A 63 6.18 46.61 -0.54
CA ASP A 63 7.57 46.26 -0.24
C ASP A 63 8.02 46.94 1.06
N PHE A 64 8.29 46.09 2.06
CA PHE A 64 8.78 46.45 3.39
C PHE A 64 10.27 46.15 3.58
N GLY A 65 10.95 45.64 2.54
CA GLY A 65 12.32 45.18 2.59
C GLY A 65 12.51 44.05 3.61
N SER A 66 13.59 44.12 4.39
CA SER A 66 13.94 43.11 5.39
C SER A 66 13.23 43.31 6.74
N ARG A 67 12.15 44.10 6.81
CA ARG A 67 11.48 44.43 8.08
C ARG A 67 10.50 43.34 8.50
N ASP A 68 10.31 43.24 9.80
CA ASP A 68 9.27 42.41 10.40
C ASP A 68 7.93 43.15 10.37
N VAL A 69 6.94 42.61 9.64
CA VAL A 69 5.64 43.25 9.43
C VAL A 69 4.60 42.59 10.34
N THR A 70 3.95 43.37 11.18
CA THR A 70 2.77 42.93 11.94
C THR A 70 1.51 43.51 11.30
N LEU A 71 0.60 42.67 10.84
CA LEU A 71 -0.74 43.04 10.39
C LEU A 71 -1.73 42.86 11.54
N SER A 72 -2.08 43.94 12.23
CA SER A 72 -3.09 43.95 13.31
C SER A 72 -4.45 44.49 12.85
N GLY A 73 -4.45 45.30 11.79
CA GLY A 73 -5.63 45.81 11.10
C GLY A 73 -6.17 44.85 10.04
N ALA A 74 -6.57 45.37 8.88
CA ALA A 74 -7.11 44.56 7.80
C ALA A 74 -6.41 44.89 6.46
N LEU A 75 -6.00 43.87 5.71
CA LEU A 75 -5.60 43.99 4.32
C LEU A 75 -6.60 43.23 3.46
N ASP A 76 -7.29 43.93 2.58
CA ASP A 76 -8.27 43.37 1.66
C ASP A 76 -7.82 43.55 0.21
N ALA A 77 -7.45 42.45 -0.41
CA ALA A 77 -7.02 42.35 -1.81
C ALA A 77 -8.21 42.31 -2.78
N GLY A 78 -9.43 42.00 -2.32
CA GLY A 78 -10.56 41.75 -3.22
C GLY A 78 -10.25 40.69 -4.28
N ALA A 79 -10.58 40.98 -5.54
CA ALA A 79 -10.26 40.13 -6.70
C ALA A 79 -8.90 40.47 -7.36
N HIS A 80 -8.00 41.16 -6.66
CA HIS A 80 -6.74 41.67 -7.21
C HIS A 80 -5.53 40.85 -6.77
N VAL A 81 -4.39 41.12 -7.41
CA VAL A 81 -3.10 40.52 -7.06
C VAL A 81 -2.36 41.40 -6.07
N VAL A 82 -2.02 40.86 -4.90
CA VAL A 82 -1.22 41.53 -3.89
C VAL A 82 0.08 40.78 -3.69
N THR A 83 1.21 41.49 -3.79
CA THR A 83 2.53 40.94 -3.43
C THR A 83 3.07 41.68 -2.22
N ILE A 84 3.33 40.95 -1.14
CA ILE A 84 3.91 41.43 0.10
C ILE A 84 5.37 40.95 0.14
N THR A 85 6.30 41.89 0.12
CA THR A 85 7.73 41.63 0.27
C THR A 85 8.17 42.09 1.65
N ALA A 86 8.61 41.16 2.50
CA ALA A 86 8.93 41.44 3.90
C ALA A 86 10.02 40.49 4.44
N GLY A 87 10.64 40.88 5.57
CA GLY A 87 11.55 40.01 6.33
C GLY A 87 10.82 39.00 7.20
N SER A 88 9.58 39.31 7.62
CA SER A 88 8.61 38.38 8.21
C SER A 88 7.21 38.99 8.13
N LEU A 89 6.17 38.15 8.16
CA LEU A 89 4.77 38.58 8.25
C LEU A 89 4.08 37.89 9.44
N HIS A 90 3.71 38.69 10.43
CA HIS A 90 2.95 38.28 11.60
C HIS A 90 1.53 38.83 11.50
N ILE A 91 0.51 37.98 11.60
CA ILE A 91 -0.89 38.37 11.41
C ILE A 91 -1.64 38.15 12.73
N THR A 92 -2.15 39.24 13.29
CA THR A 92 -3.08 39.25 14.43
C THR A 92 -4.44 39.85 14.06
N GLY A 93 -4.50 40.55 12.92
CA GLY A 93 -5.71 41.11 12.29
C GLY A 93 -6.27 40.22 11.17
N ARG A 94 -6.69 40.82 10.06
CA ARG A 94 -7.30 40.10 8.91
C ARG A 94 -6.51 40.31 7.62
N LEU A 95 -6.15 39.22 6.96
CA LEU A 95 -5.69 39.19 5.58
C LEU A 95 -6.81 38.60 4.72
N SER A 96 -7.32 39.31 3.72
CA SER A 96 -8.40 38.83 2.87
C SER A 96 -8.18 39.08 1.39
N ALA A 97 -8.75 38.19 0.59
CA ALA A 97 -8.83 38.31 -0.87
C ALA A 97 -10.22 37.86 -1.35
N THR A 98 -11.27 38.38 -0.71
CA THR A 98 -12.63 37.94 -1.01
C THR A 98 -13.05 38.43 -2.39
N GLY A 99 -13.39 37.52 -3.30
CA GLY A 99 -13.67 37.84 -4.71
C GLY A 99 -13.57 36.61 -5.60
N SER A 100 -13.63 36.77 -6.92
CA SER A 100 -13.69 35.60 -7.81
C SER A 100 -12.33 34.97 -8.13
N GLN A 101 -11.21 35.70 -7.99
CA GLN A 101 -9.85 35.32 -8.45
C GLN A 101 -8.71 36.07 -7.72
N GLY A 102 -8.88 36.45 -6.45
CA GLY A 102 -7.84 37.18 -5.71
C GLY A 102 -6.55 36.36 -5.53
N ILE A 103 -5.37 37.00 -5.54
CA ILE A 103 -4.09 36.32 -5.30
C ILE A 103 -3.27 37.13 -4.30
N ILE A 104 -2.83 36.50 -3.22
CA ILE A 104 -1.89 37.07 -2.26
C ILE A 104 -0.59 36.27 -2.31
N ARG A 105 0.53 36.96 -2.53
CA ARG A 105 1.88 36.39 -2.51
C ARG A 105 2.70 37.02 -1.41
N VAL A 106 3.31 36.21 -0.55
CA VAL A 106 4.24 36.66 0.48
C VAL A 106 5.62 36.08 0.18
N GLN A 107 6.61 36.95 0.04
CA GLN A 107 7.95 36.57 -0.42
C GLN A 107 9.06 37.39 0.26
N ALA A 108 10.27 36.85 0.21
CA ALA A 108 11.48 37.53 0.67
C ALA A 108 11.85 38.72 -0.26
N PRO A 109 12.49 39.77 0.27
CA PRO A 109 13.10 40.79 -0.57
C PRO A 109 14.23 40.20 -1.43
N PRO A 110 14.53 40.77 -2.61
CA PRO A 110 15.64 40.30 -3.44
C PRO A 110 16.96 40.26 -2.66
N GLY A 111 17.56 39.07 -2.55
CA GLY A 111 18.80 38.85 -1.82
C GLY A 111 18.67 38.82 -0.28
N GLY A 112 17.45 38.87 0.25
CA GLY A 112 17.15 38.64 1.67
C GLY A 112 16.36 37.35 1.91
N THR A 113 15.83 37.20 3.12
CA THR A 113 15.07 36.02 3.56
C THR A 113 13.69 36.41 4.11
N LEU A 114 12.70 35.52 3.95
CA LEU A 114 11.40 35.61 4.61
C LEU A 114 11.41 34.68 5.83
N GLY A 115 11.71 35.25 6.98
CA GLY A 115 12.01 34.52 8.21
C GLY A 115 13.52 34.34 8.43
N ARG A 116 13.86 33.96 9.65
CA ARG A 116 15.22 33.68 10.14
C ARG A 116 15.13 32.85 11.41
N ALA A 117 16.24 32.26 11.86
CA ALA A 117 16.25 31.45 13.09
C ALA A 117 15.57 32.18 14.27
N GLY A 118 14.51 31.56 14.82
CA GLY A 118 13.71 32.10 15.92
C GLY A 118 12.71 33.22 15.54
N VAL A 119 12.57 33.55 14.26
CA VAL A 119 11.55 34.47 13.75
C VAL A 119 10.86 33.85 12.53
N PRO A 120 9.59 33.45 12.65
CA PRO A 120 8.89 32.80 11.56
C PRO A 120 8.76 33.72 10.34
N GLY A 121 8.81 33.15 9.14
CA GLY A 121 8.56 33.89 7.90
C GLY A 121 7.09 34.31 7.77
N LEU A 122 6.18 33.42 8.19
CA LEU A 122 4.76 33.69 8.35
C LEU A 122 4.30 33.18 9.71
N SER A 123 3.56 34.00 10.46
CA SER A 123 2.88 33.55 11.66
C SER A 123 1.48 34.14 11.78
N LEU A 124 0.56 33.33 12.29
CA LEU A 124 -0.83 33.69 12.55
C LEU A 124 -1.15 33.33 14.01
N THR A 125 -1.32 34.33 14.86
CA THR A 125 -1.55 34.15 16.31
C THR A 125 -2.77 34.94 16.78
N ASP A 126 -3.11 34.81 18.07
CA ASP A 126 -4.22 35.51 18.71
C ASP A 126 -5.57 35.27 18.02
N ARG A 127 -6.16 36.30 17.40
CA ARG A 127 -7.40 36.21 16.59
C ARG A 127 -7.13 36.49 15.12
N GLY A 128 -5.89 36.29 14.67
CA GLY A 128 -5.49 36.47 13.28
C GLY A 128 -6.35 35.63 12.35
N ARG A 129 -6.72 36.20 11.20
CA ARG A 129 -7.57 35.57 10.18
C ARG A 129 -6.97 35.71 8.79
N ILE A 130 -7.07 34.63 8.02
CA ILE A 130 -6.86 34.63 6.57
C ILE A 130 -8.19 34.22 5.94
N ASP A 131 -8.76 35.09 5.11
CA ASP A 131 -10.06 34.88 4.47
C ASP A 131 -10.00 35.13 2.96
N LEU A 132 -9.88 34.04 2.23
CA LEU A 132 -9.78 33.95 0.79
C LEU A 132 -11.11 33.48 0.17
N SER A 133 -12.21 33.54 0.92
CA SER A 133 -13.51 33.02 0.46
C SER A 133 -14.09 33.86 -0.68
N GLY A 134 -14.75 33.23 -1.65
CA GLY A 134 -15.24 33.94 -2.84
C GLY A 134 -16.19 33.13 -3.69
N THR A 135 -16.65 33.66 -4.83
CA THR A 135 -17.44 32.86 -5.80
C THR A 135 -16.59 31.77 -6.46
N ASN A 136 -15.28 31.93 -6.38
CA ASN A 136 -14.33 30.84 -6.31
C ASN A 136 -13.34 31.27 -5.23
N GLY A 137 -12.79 30.34 -4.45
CA GLY A 137 -11.81 30.70 -3.46
C GLY A 137 -10.56 31.32 -4.10
N ALA A 138 -10.00 32.30 -3.42
CA ALA A 138 -8.78 32.99 -3.82
C ALA A 138 -7.52 32.18 -3.47
N THR A 139 -6.37 32.66 -3.96
CA THR A 139 -5.08 31.99 -3.79
C THR A 139 -4.19 32.72 -2.79
N LEU A 140 -3.58 31.97 -1.87
CA LEU A 140 -2.45 32.43 -1.05
C LEU A 140 -1.20 31.61 -1.40
N ILE A 141 -0.09 32.30 -1.66
CA ILE A 141 1.21 31.70 -1.90
C ILE A 141 2.21 32.30 -0.92
N VAL A 142 2.89 31.45 -0.15
CA VAL A 142 3.91 31.86 0.82
C VAL A 142 5.15 31.02 0.62
N VAL A 143 6.28 31.70 0.44
CA VAL A 143 7.58 31.05 0.31
C VAL A 143 8.51 31.62 1.37
N ALA A 144 8.51 30.97 2.53
CA ALA A 144 9.32 31.32 3.69
C ALA A 144 10.66 30.59 3.68
N ASP A 145 11.69 31.23 4.20
CA ASP A 145 12.99 30.64 4.49
C ASP A 145 13.07 30.20 5.96
N GLY A 146 12.34 30.86 6.87
CA GLY A 146 12.16 30.44 8.27
C GLY A 146 10.88 29.65 8.50
N ALA A 147 10.56 29.35 9.76
CA ALA A 147 9.37 28.59 10.13
C ALA A 147 8.05 29.27 9.71
N VAL A 148 7.00 28.47 9.56
CA VAL A 148 5.63 28.96 9.43
C VAL A 148 4.78 28.44 10.57
N GLU A 149 4.08 29.34 11.27
CA GLU A 149 3.31 28.99 12.47
C GLU A 149 1.86 29.49 12.34
N LEU A 150 0.91 28.57 12.21
CA LEU A 150 -0.52 28.86 12.19
C LEU A 150 -1.15 28.37 13.50
N SER A 151 -0.88 29.04 14.62
CA SER A 151 -1.16 28.58 15.99
C SER A 151 -2.21 29.40 16.76
N GLY A 152 -2.96 30.25 16.07
CA GLY A 152 -4.01 31.13 16.59
C GLY A 152 -5.03 30.49 17.54
N GLY A 153 -5.63 31.34 18.39
CA GLY A 153 -6.55 30.93 19.45
C GLY A 153 -8.01 30.90 19.00
N GLN A 154 -8.94 30.93 19.97
CA GLN A 154 -10.37 30.96 19.67
C GLN A 154 -10.74 32.16 18.77
N GLY A 155 -11.28 31.85 17.59
CA GLY A 155 -11.70 32.83 16.60
C GLY A 155 -10.67 33.14 15.50
N SER A 156 -9.49 32.50 15.52
CA SER A 156 -8.63 32.39 14.35
C SER A 156 -9.21 31.42 13.33
N LEU A 157 -8.98 31.73 12.05
CA LEU A 157 -9.51 30.96 10.93
C LEU A 157 -8.62 31.19 9.71
N VAL A 158 -8.34 30.11 8.97
CA VAL A 158 -7.86 30.19 7.60
C VAL A 158 -8.93 29.61 6.69
N LYS A 159 -9.54 30.44 5.85
CA LYS A 159 -10.66 30.05 5.00
C LYS A 159 -10.40 30.43 3.56
N ALA A 160 -10.79 29.57 2.62
CA ALA A 160 -10.79 29.81 1.19
C ALA A 160 -12.02 29.19 0.53
N ASP A 161 -13.17 29.16 1.21
CA ASP A 161 -14.34 28.45 0.71
C ASP A 161 -15.00 29.18 -0.47
N ALA A 162 -15.67 28.41 -1.31
CA ALA A 162 -16.67 28.91 -2.22
C ALA A 162 -17.85 29.53 -1.45
N THR A 163 -18.48 30.54 -2.05
CA THR A 163 -19.63 31.26 -1.48
C THR A 163 -20.90 31.08 -2.31
N ASP A 164 -20.79 30.48 -3.49
CA ASP A 164 -21.86 30.11 -4.40
C ASP A 164 -21.89 28.61 -4.64
N ALA A 165 -23.06 28.09 -4.99
CA ALA A 165 -23.28 26.65 -5.09
C ALA A 165 -22.40 25.96 -6.15
N GLY A 166 -22.01 26.65 -7.23
CA GLY A 166 -21.14 26.10 -8.27
C GLY A 166 -19.66 26.45 -8.11
N GLY A 167 -19.29 27.21 -7.08
CA GLY A 167 -17.94 27.74 -6.91
C GLY A 167 -16.95 26.68 -6.42
N ALA A 168 -15.70 26.81 -6.83
CA ALA A 168 -14.61 25.99 -6.31
C ALA A 168 -14.01 26.59 -5.03
N GLY A 169 -13.51 25.73 -4.14
CA GLY A 169 -12.64 26.14 -3.04
C GLY A 169 -11.33 26.77 -3.56
N GLY A 170 -10.66 27.53 -2.71
CA GLY A 170 -9.45 28.27 -3.08
C GLY A 170 -8.17 27.46 -2.94
N THR A 171 -7.03 28.13 -3.15
CA THR A 171 -5.72 27.48 -3.08
C THR A 171 -4.86 28.13 -2.01
N ILE A 172 -4.26 27.32 -1.14
CA ILE A 172 -3.26 27.76 -0.18
C ILE A 172 -2.00 26.95 -0.40
N ASP A 173 -0.93 27.62 -0.80
CA ASP A 173 0.39 27.03 -1.03
C ASP A 173 1.41 27.69 -0.10
N ILE A 174 1.95 26.91 0.84
CA ILE A 174 2.91 27.38 1.83
C ILE A 174 4.13 26.47 1.79
N THR A 175 5.27 27.08 1.51
CA THR A 175 6.58 26.42 1.56
C THR A 175 7.47 27.08 2.63
N SER A 176 8.08 26.28 3.50
CA SER A 176 9.20 26.68 4.36
C SER A 176 10.47 25.97 3.87
N ARG A 177 11.44 26.72 3.35
CA ARG A 177 12.67 26.18 2.73
C ARG A 177 13.77 25.79 3.72
N GLY A 178 13.70 26.26 4.96
CA GLY A 178 14.77 26.08 5.93
C GLY A 178 14.32 25.51 7.28
N GLU A 179 13.05 25.56 7.62
CA GLU A 179 12.55 25.19 8.95
C GLU A 179 11.21 24.43 8.85
N SER A 180 10.40 24.48 9.92
CA SER A 180 9.18 23.70 10.09
C SER A 180 7.92 24.47 9.75
N ILE A 181 6.84 23.74 9.45
CA ILE A 181 5.47 24.27 9.40
C ILE A 181 4.69 23.66 10.57
N THR A 182 4.05 24.49 11.39
CA THR A 182 3.15 24.06 12.46
C THR A 182 1.74 24.59 12.22
N ILE A 183 0.78 23.69 12.12
CA ILE A 183 -0.64 23.97 11.99
C ILE A 183 -1.32 23.64 13.31
N GLY A 184 -1.87 24.66 13.95
CA GLY A 184 -2.56 24.55 15.24
C GLY A 184 -3.93 25.20 15.27
N MET A 185 -4.54 25.42 14.11
CA MET A 185 -5.91 25.94 13.98
C MET A 185 -6.66 25.27 12.84
N ALA A 186 -7.97 25.48 12.78
CA ALA A 186 -8.80 24.95 11.69
C ALA A 186 -8.55 25.69 10.37
N MET A 187 -8.60 24.92 9.27
CA MET A 187 -8.52 25.43 7.90
C MET A 187 -9.72 24.91 7.09
N SER A 188 -10.26 25.75 6.21
CA SER A 188 -11.40 25.40 5.36
C SER A 188 -11.16 25.91 3.95
N LEU A 189 -11.26 25.03 2.96
CA LEU A 189 -11.11 25.32 1.53
C LEU A 189 -12.23 24.59 0.78
N GLU A 190 -13.46 24.69 1.27
CA GLU A 190 -14.60 23.93 0.78
C GLU A 190 -15.17 24.49 -0.53
N GLY A 191 -15.65 23.62 -1.41
CA GLY A 191 -16.43 23.97 -2.60
C GLY A 191 -17.92 24.10 -2.31
N GLY A 192 -18.68 24.62 -3.28
CA GLY A 192 -20.14 24.68 -3.21
C GLY A 192 -20.82 23.32 -3.50
N ASP A 193 -22.14 23.26 -3.33
CA ASP A 193 -23.00 22.07 -3.53
C ASP A 193 -22.91 21.40 -4.92
N GLY A 194 -22.40 22.09 -5.93
CA GLY A 194 -22.08 21.56 -7.26
C GLY A 194 -20.70 22.00 -7.75
N GLY A 195 -19.85 22.44 -6.83
CA GLY A 195 -18.48 22.88 -7.10
C GLY A 195 -17.43 21.85 -6.69
N LEU A 196 -16.16 22.22 -6.86
CA LEU A 196 -14.99 21.42 -6.52
C LEU A 196 -14.37 21.91 -5.21
N GLY A 197 -13.74 21.02 -4.45
CA GLY A 197 -12.98 21.41 -3.27
C GLY A 197 -11.73 22.20 -3.64
N GLY A 198 -11.13 22.87 -2.66
CA GLY A 198 -9.91 23.65 -2.85
C GLY A 198 -8.64 22.81 -2.88
N THR A 199 -7.50 23.49 -2.80
CA THR A 199 -6.18 22.84 -2.73
C THR A 199 -5.37 23.41 -1.57
N LEU A 200 -4.88 22.56 -0.70
CA LEU A 200 -3.92 22.94 0.35
C LEU A 200 -2.61 22.20 0.10
N ARG A 201 -1.54 22.95 -0.16
CA ARG A 201 -0.19 22.44 -0.33
C ARG A 201 0.72 23.00 0.77
N LEU A 202 1.32 22.12 1.55
CA LEU A 202 2.25 22.46 2.62
C LEU A 202 3.56 21.72 2.41
N SER A 203 4.67 22.45 2.23
CA SER A 203 6.01 21.87 2.10
C SER A 203 6.94 22.46 3.15
N ALA A 204 7.39 21.63 4.08
CA ALA A 204 8.34 21.99 5.14
C ALA A 204 9.69 21.32 4.89
N ALA A 205 10.78 22.08 4.90
CA ALA A 205 12.12 21.52 4.76
C ALA A 205 12.51 20.59 5.92
N THR A 206 11.88 20.76 7.09
CA THR A 206 12.10 19.90 8.26
C THR A 206 10.78 19.23 8.68
N ASP A 207 10.09 19.78 9.68
CA ASP A 207 8.92 19.15 10.27
C ASP A 207 7.64 19.82 9.82
N LEU A 208 6.63 19.01 9.51
CA LEU A 208 5.26 19.45 9.31
C LEU A 208 4.39 18.84 10.41
N THR A 209 3.84 19.68 11.29
CA THR A 209 3.11 19.21 12.47
C THR A 209 1.70 19.80 12.51
N PHE A 210 0.70 18.93 12.67
CA PHE A 210 -0.66 19.29 13.02
C PHE A 210 -0.88 19.03 14.50
N THR A 211 -1.15 20.08 15.27
CA THR A 211 -1.35 19.98 16.73
C THR A 211 -2.82 19.68 17.06
N PRO A 212 -3.16 19.24 18.29
CA PRO A 212 -4.54 18.95 18.68
C PRO A 212 -5.48 20.16 18.60
N SER A 213 -4.95 21.39 18.57
CA SER A 213 -5.74 22.61 18.40
C SER A 213 -6.12 22.87 16.93
N ALA A 214 -5.47 22.21 15.97
CA ALA A 214 -5.94 22.11 14.59
C ALA A 214 -7.10 21.10 14.52
N THR A 215 -8.28 21.54 14.97
CA THR A 215 -9.45 20.66 15.10
C THR A 215 -9.90 20.03 13.78
N SER A 216 -9.65 20.69 12.64
CA SER A 216 -9.98 20.16 11.30
C SER A 216 -9.37 20.99 10.16
N VAL A 217 -8.85 20.32 9.13
CA VAL A 217 -8.68 20.85 7.77
C VAL A 217 -9.79 20.25 6.90
N SER A 218 -10.58 21.09 6.23
CA SER A 218 -11.68 20.64 5.36
C SER A 218 -11.52 21.16 3.94
N LEU A 219 -11.66 20.28 2.95
CA LEU A 219 -11.70 20.58 1.53
C LEU A 219 -12.94 19.95 0.87
N ALA A 220 -14.03 19.81 1.63
CA ALA A 220 -15.25 19.17 1.15
C ALA A 220 -15.90 19.92 -0.01
N ALA A 221 -16.59 19.21 -0.91
CA ALA A 221 -17.34 19.85 -1.99
C ALA A 221 -18.45 18.97 -2.59
N GLY A 222 -19.34 19.61 -3.36
CA GLY A 222 -20.55 18.99 -3.85
C GLY A 222 -20.38 18.06 -5.03
N PHE A 223 -19.40 18.31 -5.90
CA PHE A 223 -19.09 17.45 -7.04
C PHE A 223 -17.92 16.51 -6.75
N GLU A 224 -16.78 17.07 -6.35
CA GLU A 224 -15.56 16.32 -5.99
C GLU A 224 -14.80 17.14 -4.96
N ALA A 225 -14.44 16.52 -3.84
CA ALA A 225 -13.69 17.20 -2.81
C ALA A 225 -12.26 17.53 -3.25
N GLY A 226 -11.57 18.34 -2.46
CA GLY A 226 -10.30 18.95 -2.84
C GLY A 226 -9.07 18.07 -2.58
N ASN A 227 -7.91 18.66 -2.82
CA ASN A 227 -6.62 17.98 -2.74
C ASN A 227 -5.78 18.56 -1.60
N LEU A 228 -5.25 17.68 -0.76
CA LEU A 228 -4.35 18.01 0.33
C LEU A 228 -2.97 17.40 0.07
N GLU A 229 -1.95 18.22 -0.16
CA GLU A 229 -0.57 17.79 -0.40
C GLU A 229 0.32 18.24 0.77
N LEU A 230 0.88 17.29 1.50
CA LEU A 230 1.71 17.51 2.68
C LEU A 230 3.10 16.92 2.45
N ASP A 231 4.15 17.74 2.50
CA ASP A 231 5.54 17.27 2.37
C ASP A 231 6.41 17.78 3.52
N GLY A 232 6.92 16.87 4.35
CA GLY A 232 7.84 17.15 5.44
C GLY A 232 9.22 16.54 5.19
N GLY A 233 10.27 17.36 5.10
CA GLY A 233 11.63 16.89 4.82
C GLY A 233 12.17 15.88 5.85
N ARG A 234 11.76 16.00 7.12
CA ARG A 234 12.18 15.11 8.21
C ARG A 234 11.02 14.33 8.81
N THR A 235 9.98 15.01 9.29
CA THR A 235 8.83 14.35 9.95
C THR A 235 7.52 15.02 9.55
N VAL A 236 6.50 14.21 9.26
CA VAL A 236 5.10 14.64 9.27
C VAL A 236 4.42 14.04 10.49
N ALA A 237 3.86 14.88 11.35
CA ALA A 237 3.18 14.46 12.57
C ALA A 237 1.74 14.97 12.59
N LEU A 238 0.78 14.05 12.57
CA LEU A 238 -0.65 14.33 12.77
C LEU A 238 -1.01 13.96 14.19
N GLN A 239 -0.91 14.89 15.13
CA GLN A 239 -1.11 14.60 16.54
C GLN A 239 -2.57 14.25 16.83
N LEU A 240 -2.81 13.49 17.91
CA LEU A 240 -4.14 13.09 18.33
C LEU A 240 -5.10 14.29 18.41
N GLY A 241 -6.23 14.21 17.69
CA GLY A 241 -7.23 15.26 17.62
C GLY A 241 -7.17 16.09 16.34
N SER A 242 -6.11 15.96 15.55
CA SER A 242 -6.09 16.48 14.18
C SER A 242 -7.05 15.69 13.28
N LYS A 243 -7.68 16.38 12.34
CA LYS A 243 -8.56 15.79 11.31
C LYS A 243 -8.28 16.42 9.95
N LEU A 244 -8.00 15.61 8.94
CA LEU A 244 -7.83 16.02 7.55
C LEU A 244 -9.00 15.44 6.74
N VAL A 245 -9.77 16.31 6.09
CA VAL A 245 -11.05 15.96 5.46
C VAL A 245 -11.08 16.46 4.02
N ALA A 246 -11.28 15.55 3.08
CA ALA A 246 -11.60 15.84 1.69
C ALA A 246 -12.79 14.96 1.27
N THR A 247 -13.96 15.22 1.84
CA THR A 247 -15.17 14.41 1.66
C THR A 247 -16.14 15.03 0.68
N GLY A 248 -16.91 14.21 -0.04
CA GLY A 248 -18.08 14.69 -0.77
C GLY A 248 -19.11 15.32 0.18
N LEU A 249 -19.75 16.42 -0.22
CA LEU A 249 -20.75 17.08 0.61
C LEU A 249 -21.96 16.16 0.85
N PRO A 250 -22.60 16.24 2.03
CA PRO A 250 -23.85 15.55 2.27
C PRO A 250 -24.90 15.94 1.22
N LEU A 251 -25.68 14.97 0.77
CA LEU A 251 -26.79 15.16 -0.18
C LEU A 251 -26.42 15.55 -1.62
N SER A 252 -25.13 15.79 -1.94
CA SER A 252 -24.73 16.19 -3.30
C SER A 252 -24.40 15.01 -4.21
N GLY A 253 -23.99 13.87 -3.62
CA GLY A 253 -23.49 12.71 -4.38
C GLY A 253 -22.06 12.90 -4.88
N GLY A 254 -21.34 13.91 -4.37
CA GLY A 254 -19.97 14.17 -4.79
C GLY A 254 -18.98 13.14 -4.27
N SER A 255 -17.89 12.92 -5.00
CA SER A 255 -16.85 11.99 -4.61
C SER A 255 -15.90 12.58 -3.55
N GLY A 256 -15.23 11.70 -2.81
CA GLY A 256 -14.08 12.05 -1.99
C GLY A 256 -12.94 12.63 -2.83
N GLY A 257 -12.06 13.39 -2.18
CA GLY A 257 -10.90 14.04 -2.79
C GLY A 257 -9.62 13.27 -2.54
N SER A 258 -8.47 13.95 -2.52
CA SER A 258 -7.17 13.30 -2.26
C SER A 258 -6.42 13.87 -1.07
N ILE A 259 -5.71 12.99 -0.36
CA ILE A 259 -4.75 13.35 0.68
C ILE A 259 -3.43 12.66 0.37
N ASP A 260 -2.41 13.43 0.00
CA ASP A 260 -1.06 12.98 -0.27
C ASP A 260 -0.12 13.46 0.83
N ILE A 261 0.57 12.54 1.48
CA ILE A 261 1.49 12.82 2.59
C ILE A 261 2.84 12.18 2.34
N ALA A 262 3.88 13.01 2.21
CA ALA A 262 5.25 12.54 2.07
C ALA A 262 6.12 13.08 3.21
N GLY A 263 6.95 12.22 3.79
CA GLY A 263 7.72 12.55 4.99
C GLY A 263 9.05 11.83 5.04
N GLY A 264 10.05 12.35 5.76
CA GLY A 264 11.18 11.50 6.15
C GLY A 264 10.74 10.36 7.08
N THR A 265 9.86 10.68 8.03
CA THR A 265 9.18 9.79 8.98
C THR A 265 7.76 10.28 9.14
N ILE A 266 6.81 9.38 9.40
CA ILE A 266 5.40 9.75 9.53
C ILE A 266 4.80 9.13 10.78
N ASP A 267 4.20 9.99 11.61
CA ASP A 267 3.44 9.61 12.80
C ASP A 267 2.02 10.18 12.69
N ALA A 268 1.05 9.32 12.41
CA ALA A 268 -0.33 9.69 12.17
C ALA A 268 -1.25 9.16 13.28
N GLU A 269 -1.56 10.04 14.24
CA GLU A 269 -2.55 9.84 15.29
C GLU A 269 -3.90 10.52 15.03
N GLY A 270 -3.93 11.37 14.00
CA GLY A 270 -5.12 12.05 13.50
C GLY A 270 -6.10 11.14 12.77
N VAL A 271 -7.12 11.76 12.18
CA VAL A 271 -8.08 11.10 11.29
C VAL A 271 -7.92 11.62 9.88
N LEU A 272 -7.86 10.71 8.90
CA LEU A 272 -7.88 10.99 7.47
C LEU A 272 -9.22 10.52 6.90
N ASP A 273 -9.94 11.42 6.23
CA ASP A 273 -11.33 11.20 5.85
C ASP A 273 -11.58 11.72 4.42
N VAL A 274 -11.78 10.80 3.48
CA VAL A 274 -12.05 11.06 2.06
C VAL A 274 -13.32 10.34 1.59
N THR A 275 -14.33 10.19 2.45
CA THR A 275 -15.59 9.52 2.08
C THR A 275 -16.40 10.28 1.02
N GLY A 276 -17.18 9.54 0.23
CA GLY A 276 -18.17 10.10 -0.69
C GLY A 276 -19.38 10.75 -0.02
N GLY A 277 -20.07 11.62 -0.77
CA GLY A 277 -21.28 12.33 -0.36
C GLY A 277 -22.57 11.53 -0.60
N THR A 278 -23.58 11.65 0.25
CA THR A 278 -24.72 10.71 0.31
C THR A 278 -25.78 10.77 -0.80
N GLY A 279 -25.68 11.68 -1.78
CA GLY A 279 -26.62 11.78 -2.92
C GLY A 279 -28.06 12.20 -2.59
N GLY A 280 -28.42 12.31 -1.31
CA GLY A 280 -29.75 12.70 -0.85
C GLY A 280 -30.72 11.52 -0.79
N THR A 281 -32.00 11.79 -0.48
CA THR A 281 -33.00 10.72 -0.37
C THR A 281 -33.29 10.09 -1.74
N GLY A 282 -32.83 8.86 -1.96
CA GLY A 282 -33.06 8.12 -3.19
C GLY A 282 -32.09 8.44 -4.34
N GLY A 283 -31.10 9.31 -4.11
CA GLY A 283 -30.00 9.54 -5.04
C GLY A 283 -28.89 8.49 -4.88
N ILE A 284 -28.02 8.40 -5.88
CA ILE A 284 -26.77 7.63 -5.80
C ILE A 284 -25.73 8.52 -5.11
N GLY A 285 -25.07 7.99 -4.11
CA GLY A 285 -23.96 8.64 -3.42
C GLY A 285 -22.69 8.62 -4.24
N GLY A 286 -21.74 9.49 -3.89
CA GLY A 286 -20.43 9.54 -4.52
C GLY A 286 -19.48 8.49 -4.01
N ASP A 287 -18.39 8.34 -4.74
CA ASP A 287 -17.35 7.37 -4.42
C ASP A 287 -16.42 7.88 -3.31
N GLY A 288 -15.69 6.98 -2.66
CA GLY A 288 -14.57 7.33 -1.80
C GLY A 288 -13.41 7.97 -2.58
N GLY A 289 -12.53 8.66 -1.87
CA GLY A 289 -11.35 9.33 -2.44
C GLY A 289 -10.04 8.55 -2.26
N PHE A 290 -8.91 9.23 -2.47
CA PHE A 290 -7.57 8.63 -2.51
C PHE A 290 -6.69 9.11 -1.37
N ILE A 291 -5.94 8.21 -0.74
CA ILE A 291 -4.96 8.55 0.29
C ILE A 291 -3.61 7.89 -0.04
N THR A 292 -2.58 8.71 -0.25
CA THR A 292 -1.21 8.24 -0.47
C THR A 292 -0.32 8.70 0.68
N ILE A 293 0.43 7.79 1.31
CA ILE A 293 1.35 8.14 2.40
C ILE A 293 2.70 7.47 2.21
N GLU A 294 3.77 8.26 2.10
CA GLU A 294 5.14 7.80 1.83
C GLU A 294 6.12 8.29 2.92
N ALA A 295 6.77 7.35 3.62
CA ALA A 295 7.89 7.65 4.52
C ALA A 295 9.26 7.26 3.91
N ARG A 296 10.03 8.27 3.52
CA ARG A 296 11.26 8.14 2.72
C ARG A 296 12.48 7.60 3.47
N HIS A 297 12.55 7.81 4.79
CA HIS A 297 13.80 7.60 5.55
C HIS A 297 13.62 6.81 6.85
N GLY A 298 12.42 6.71 7.39
CA GLY A 298 12.16 5.95 8.61
C GLY A 298 10.72 5.46 8.68
N PRO A 299 10.17 5.25 9.88
CA PRO A 299 8.92 4.54 10.00
C PRO A 299 7.71 5.36 9.54
N LEU A 300 6.69 4.62 9.12
CA LEU A 300 5.32 5.09 8.93
C LEU A 300 4.44 4.40 9.98
N THR A 301 3.83 5.18 10.87
CA THR A 301 2.91 4.66 11.89
C THR A 301 1.55 5.33 11.76
N ILE A 302 0.52 4.53 11.55
CA ILE A 302 -0.89 4.95 11.68
C ILE A 302 -1.39 4.37 13.01
N MET A 303 -1.56 5.18 14.05
CA MET A 303 -1.88 4.67 15.38
C MET A 303 -2.90 5.56 16.06
N ARG A 304 -3.91 4.97 16.70
CA ARG A 304 -4.81 5.72 17.57
C ARG A 304 -4.98 5.02 18.90
N PRO A 305 -5.25 5.76 20.00
CA PRO A 305 -5.58 5.15 21.27
C PRO A 305 -6.73 4.15 21.11
N PRO A 306 -6.71 3.01 21.83
CA PRO A 306 -7.80 2.04 21.77
C PRO A 306 -9.15 2.73 22.03
N ARG A 307 -10.13 2.53 21.13
CA ARG A 307 -11.49 3.15 21.12
C ARG A 307 -11.60 4.57 20.57
N ALA A 308 -10.53 5.17 20.04
CA ALA A 308 -10.59 6.49 19.44
C ALA A 308 -11.34 6.53 18.09
N GLY A 309 -11.67 5.37 17.51
CA GLY A 309 -12.38 5.22 16.23
C GLY A 309 -11.44 4.86 15.08
N LEU A 310 -11.90 5.08 13.84
CA LEU A 310 -11.12 4.85 12.62
C LEU A 310 -9.92 5.79 12.53
N GLY A 311 -8.82 5.34 11.92
CA GLY A 311 -7.69 6.18 11.54
C GLY A 311 -7.86 6.76 10.14
N ILE A 312 -8.21 5.89 9.18
CA ILE A 312 -8.36 6.22 7.77
C ILE A 312 -9.76 5.79 7.31
N GLN A 313 -10.48 6.68 6.62
CA GLN A 313 -11.81 6.42 6.09
C GLN A 313 -11.92 6.90 4.64
N LEU A 314 -12.28 6.00 3.74
CA LEU A 314 -12.47 6.22 2.30
C LEU A 314 -13.70 5.47 1.77
N ASP A 315 -14.70 5.27 2.63
CA ASP A 315 -15.93 4.56 2.30
C ASP A 315 -16.70 5.26 1.16
N GLY A 316 -17.29 4.45 0.29
CA GLY A 316 -18.30 4.87 -0.67
C GLY A 316 -19.60 5.25 0.03
N ALA A 317 -20.26 6.30 -0.45
CA ALA A 317 -21.59 6.64 0.00
C ALA A 317 -22.63 5.64 -0.56
N PRO A 318 -23.91 5.66 -0.14
CA PRO A 318 -24.97 4.82 -0.70
C PRO A 318 -24.96 4.63 -2.24
N GLY A 319 -24.51 3.47 -2.72
CA GLY A 319 -24.42 3.15 -4.15
C GLY A 319 -23.19 3.70 -4.88
N GLY A 320 -22.26 4.32 -4.17
CA GLY A 320 -20.92 4.66 -4.64
C GLY A 320 -19.90 3.60 -4.24
N ASP A 321 -18.84 3.50 -5.02
CA ASP A 321 -17.70 2.63 -4.75
C ASP A 321 -16.83 3.25 -3.65
N SER A 322 -16.04 2.44 -2.96
CA SER A 322 -15.01 2.97 -2.06
C SER A 322 -13.80 3.48 -2.85
N GLY A 323 -12.89 4.18 -2.16
CA GLY A 323 -11.65 4.67 -2.73
C GLY A 323 -10.45 3.74 -2.54
N GLU A 324 -9.26 4.34 -2.53
CA GLU A 324 -7.97 3.66 -2.43
C GLU A 324 -7.08 4.29 -1.35
N VAL A 325 -6.30 3.44 -0.68
CA VAL A 325 -5.21 3.88 0.21
C VAL A 325 -3.91 3.13 -0.06
N ASP A 326 -2.86 3.89 -0.32
CA ASP A 326 -1.50 3.42 -0.55
C ASP A 326 -0.58 3.92 0.57
N LEU A 327 0.03 2.99 1.32
CA LEU A 327 0.98 3.29 2.39
C LEU A 327 2.34 2.69 2.04
N THR A 328 3.37 3.52 1.98
CA THR A 328 4.72 3.11 1.56
C THR A 328 5.80 3.60 2.52
N THR A 329 6.86 2.79 2.67
CA THR A 329 8.12 3.22 3.30
C THR A 329 9.29 2.80 2.42
N ASP A 330 10.34 3.63 2.31
CA ASP A 330 11.43 3.40 1.34
C ASP A 330 12.76 2.96 1.98
N SER A 331 12.85 3.00 3.31
CA SER A 331 14.11 2.73 4.02
C SER A 331 14.23 1.25 4.41
N PRO A 332 15.13 0.46 3.81
CA PRO A 332 15.28 -0.96 4.18
C PRO A 332 15.82 -1.17 5.60
N VAL A 333 16.36 -0.12 6.23
CA VAL A 333 16.96 -0.18 7.57
C VAL A 333 16.01 0.31 8.66
N SER A 334 15.10 1.22 8.35
CA SER A 334 14.25 1.93 9.32
C SER A 334 12.81 2.15 8.86
N GLY A 335 12.44 1.66 7.67
CA GLY A 335 11.12 1.75 7.06
C GLY A 335 10.19 0.66 7.56
N THR A 336 9.93 0.66 8.87
CA THR A 336 8.83 -0.14 9.42
C THR A 336 7.52 0.57 9.13
N LEU A 337 6.56 -0.16 8.57
CA LEU A 337 5.18 0.28 8.37
C LEU A 337 4.31 -0.40 9.43
N THR A 338 3.62 0.39 10.25
CA THR A 338 2.69 -0.12 11.28
C THR A 338 1.31 0.51 11.13
N VAL A 339 0.30 -0.34 10.92
CA VAL A 339 -1.12 0.04 10.93
C VAL A 339 -1.76 -0.44 12.23
N ALA A 340 -1.84 0.46 13.20
CA ALA A 340 -2.42 0.26 14.54
C ALA A 340 -3.71 1.06 14.78
N ALA A 341 -4.27 1.68 13.74
CA ALA A 341 -5.62 2.23 13.73
C ALA A 341 -6.45 1.64 12.59
N PRO A 342 -7.78 1.45 12.75
CA PRO A 342 -8.60 0.85 11.71
C PRO A 342 -8.63 1.66 10.40
N VAL A 343 -8.63 0.96 9.28
CA VAL A 343 -8.79 1.48 7.91
C VAL A 343 -10.12 0.96 7.35
N SER A 344 -10.95 1.86 6.83
CA SER A 344 -12.25 1.53 6.25
C SER A 344 -12.33 2.04 4.81
N ALA A 345 -12.52 1.10 3.90
CA ALA A 345 -12.65 1.27 2.46
C ALA A 345 -13.86 0.45 1.95
N ARG A 346 -15.02 0.71 2.56
CA ARG A 346 -16.23 -0.07 2.33
C ARG A 346 -17.06 0.50 1.18
N GLY A 347 -17.62 -0.39 0.36
CA GLY A 347 -18.62 -0.01 -0.62
C GLY A 347 -19.91 0.50 0.00
N GLY A 348 -20.64 1.34 -0.72
CA GLY A 348 -21.90 1.92 -0.28
C GLY A 348 -22.93 0.89 0.18
N ILE A 349 -23.50 1.07 1.38
CA ILE A 349 -24.35 0.08 2.07
C ILE A 349 -25.84 0.09 1.69
N THR A 350 -26.20 0.41 0.43
CA THR A 350 -27.60 0.41 -0.03
C THR A 350 -27.89 -0.68 -1.06
N SER A 351 -29.13 -0.74 -1.55
CA SER A 351 -29.54 -1.70 -2.59
C SER A 351 -28.87 -1.47 -3.94
N ASN A 352 -28.27 -0.30 -4.15
CA ASN A 352 -27.44 -0.03 -5.32
C ASN A 352 -26.04 -0.56 -5.04
N ALA A 353 -25.45 -1.25 -6.02
CA ALA A 353 -24.14 -1.86 -5.88
C ALA A 353 -23.05 -0.79 -5.73
N GLY A 354 -22.45 -0.70 -4.55
CA GLY A 354 -21.17 -0.03 -4.31
C GLY A 354 -20.13 -1.08 -3.92
N SER A 355 -18.98 -1.02 -4.57
CA SER A 355 -17.89 -1.99 -4.45
C SER A 355 -16.89 -1.58 -3.37
N GLY A 356 -16.23 -2.57 -2.77
CA GLY A 356 -15.15 -2.34 -1.81
C GLY A 356 -13.92 -1.72 -2.46
N GLY A 357 -13.09 -1.06 -1.66
CA GLY A 357 -11.93 -0.31 -2.12
C GLY A 357 -10.63 -1.11 -2.09
N THR A 358 -9.51 -0.41 -2.27
CA THR A 358 -8.17 -1.00 -2.21
C THR A 358 -7.40 -0.50 -0.99
N VAL A 359 -6.68 -1.40 -0.34
CA VAL A 359 -5.71 -1.09 0.72
C VAL A 359 -4.38 -1.73 0.34
N SER A 360 -3.40 -0.91 -0.04
CA SER A 360 -2.06 -1.36 -0.44
C SER A 360 -1.00 -0.91 0.55
N LEU A 361 -0.24 -1.85 1.11
CA LEU A 361 0.80 -1.61 2.09
C LEU A 361 2.17 -2.14 1.60
N ASP A 362 3.11 -1.23 1.35
CA ASP A 362 4.47 -1.54 0.91
C ASP A 362 5.50 -1.10 1.96
N ALA A 363 6.10 -2.06 2.66
CA ALA A 363 7.09 -1.79 3.69
C ALA A 363 8.50 -2.14 3.21
N ALA A 364 9.46 -1.25 3.47
CA ALA A 364 10.86 -1.48 3.12
C ALA A 364 11.60 -2.39 4.12
N SER A 365 11.12 -2.48 5.37
CA SER A 365 11.82 -3.24 6.42
C SER A 365 10.94 -4.24 7.17
N THR A 366 9.77 -3.81 7.66
CA THR A 366 8.83 -4.71 8.34
C THR A 366 7.43 -4.14 8.21
N LEU A 367 6.46 -5.01 7.90
CA LEU A 367 5.06 -4.67 7.83
C LEU A 367 4.32 -5.26 9.03
N ARG A 368 3.64 -4.41 9.81
CA ARG A 368 2.78 -4.82 10.93
C ARG A 368 1.36 -4.28 10.75
N VAL A 369 0.38 -5.18 10.77
CA VAL A 369 -1.05 -4.83 10.74
C VAL A 369 -1.68 -5.26 12.06
N ASP A 370 -1.90 -4.29 12.96
CA ASP A 370 -2.41 -4.48 14.33
C ASP A 370 -3.86 -4.02 14.51
N ALA A 371 -4.44 -3.38 13.48
CA ALA A 371 -5.82 -2.93 13.46
C ALA A 371 -6.54 -3.34 12.17
N SER A 372 -7.88 -3.32 12.20
CA SER A 372 -8.69 -3.90 11.13
C SER A 372 -8.56 -3.15 9.80
N LEU A 373 -8.50 -3.90 8.71
CA LEU A 373 -8.63 -3.42 7.33
C LEU A 373 -9.96 -3.94 6.78
N ASP A 374 -10.85 -3.05 6.36
CA ASP A 374 -12.20 -3.39 5.90
C ASP A 374 -12.42 -2.84 4.48
N VAL A 375 -12.41 -3.74 3.49
CA VAL A 375 -12.72 -3.52 2.08
C VAL A 375 -14.05 -4.20 1.69
N SER A 376 -14.95 -4.40 2.66
CA SER A 376 -16.22 -5.11 2.41
C SER A 376 -17.20 -4.30 1.56
N ALA A 377 -18.13 -5.01 0.93
CA ALA A 377 -19.25 -4.43 0.21
C ALA A 377 -20.56 -5.14 0.58
N LEU A 378 -21.68 -4.43 0.63
CA LEU A 378 -22.96 -5.08 0.93
C LEU A 378 -23.54 -5.79 -0.29
N THR A 379 -23.52 -5.11 -1.45
CA THR A 379 -24.20 -5.55 -2.69
C THR A 379 -23.29 -5.45 -3.92
N GLY A 380 -22.24 -4.62 -3.92
CA GLY A 380 -21.19 -4.64 -4.94
C GLY A 380 -20.15 -5.72 -4.68
N ASP A 381 -19.14 -5.79 -5.53
CA ASP A 381 -18.02 -6.70 -5.33
C ASP A 381 -17.17 -6.23 -4.13
N ALA A 382 -16.62 -7.16 -3.36
CA ALA A 382 -15.66 -6.78 -2.33
C ALA A 382 -14.34 -6.29 -2.93
N GLY A 383 -13.59 -5.53 -2.14
CA GLY A 383 -12.34 -4.92 -2.57
C GLY A 383 -11.11 -5.80 -2.37
N GLU A 384 -9.95 -5.16 -2.40
CA GLU A 384 -8.64 -5.81 -2.37
C GLU A 384 -7.77 -5.29 -1.21
N ILE A 385 -7.09 -6.21 -0.55
CA ILE A 385 -6.02 -5.92 0.41
C ILE A 385 -4.72 -6.48 -0.16
N ASP A 386 -3.77 -5.59 -0.46
CA ASP A 386 -2.46 -5.93 -0.96
C ASP A 386 -1.37 -5.61 0.08
N LEU A 387 -0.65 -6.65 0.54
CA LEU A 387 0.44 -6.59 1.50
C LEU A 387 1.71 -7.15 0.86
N ASN A 388 2.23 -6.45 -0.16
CA ASN A 388 3.39 -6.86 -0.96
C ASN A 388 4.60 -5.93 -0.75
N PRO A 389 5.32 -6.03 0.38
CA PRO A 389 6.59 -5.31 0.56
C PRO A 389 7.60 -5.67 -0.53
N ASN A 390 8.15 -4.64 -1.19
CA ASN A 390 9.03 -4.79 -2.36
C ASN A 390 10.52 -5.03 -2.01
N ASP A 391 10.91 -4.85 -0.75
CA ASP A 391 12.31 -4.96 -0.30
C ASP A 391 12.72 -6.38 0.12
N GLU A 392 14.03 -6.60 0.25
CA GLU A 392 14.60 -7.88 0.69
C GLU A 392 14.58 -8.06 2.22
N ASN A 393 14.25 -9.27 2.66
CA ASN A 393 14.17 -9.68 4.06
C ASN A 393 13.10 -8.97 4.90
N VAL A 394 11.93 -8.70 4.32
CA VAL A 394 10.81 -8.02 4.99
C VAL A 394 9.84 -9.04 5.57
N ASP A 395 9.61 -8.96 6.88
CA ASP A 395 8.57 -9.72 7.58
C ASP A 395 7.21 -9.05 7.48
N VAL A 396 6.17 -9.84 7.27
CA VAL A 396 4.77 -9.41 7.36
C VAL A 396 4.12 -10.06 8.57
N VAL A 397 3.66 -9.24 9.51
CA VAL A 397 2.93 -9.70 10.70
C VAL A 397 1.51 -9.16 10.67
N VAL A 398 0.55 -10.09 10.59
CA VAL A 398 -0.88 -9.80 10.69
C VAL A 398 -1.35 -10.15 12.10
N ASN A 399 -1.89 -9.16 12.80
CA ASN A 399 -2.45 -9.22 14.14
C ASN A 399 -3.80 -8.48 14.17
N ALA A 400 -4.59 -8.68 13.12
CA ALA A 400 -5.77 -7.87 12.83
C ALA A 400 -6.85 -8.65 12.08
N LYS A 401 -8.04 -8.03 12.02
CA LYS A 401 -9.14 -8.51 11.18
C LYS A 401 -9.02 -7.90 9.79
N LEU A 402 -8.97 -8.74 8.77
CA LEU A 402 -9.02 -8.36 7.37
C LEU A 402 -10.38 -8.78 6.81
N ASP A 403 -11.19 -7.85 6.31
CA ASP A 403 -12.55 -8.12 5.85
C ASP A 403 -12.77 -7.56 4.45
N GLY A 404 -12.87 -8.44 3.46
CA GLY A 404 -13.37 -8.19 2.12
C GLY A 404 -14.54 -9.13 1.83
N SER A 405 -15.50 -9.21 2.75
CA SER A 405 -16.73 -9.98 2.52
C SER A 405 -17.75 -9.19 1.70
N SER A 406 -18.51 -9.90 0.86
CA SER A 406 -19.62 -9.30 0.10
C SER A 406 -20.73 -10.29 -0.21
N ALA A 407 -21.94 -9.80 -0.47
CA ALA A 407 -23.02 -10.66 -0.94
C ALA A 407 -22.80 -11.19 -2.37
N SER A 408 -22.07 -10.44 -3.21
CA SER A 408 -21.96 -10.67 -4.66
C SER A 408 -20.74 -11.49 -5.04
N ALA A 409 -19.58 -11.20 -4.46
CA ALA A 409 -18.34 -11.98 -4.61
C ALA A 409 -17.38 -11.62 -3.48
N GLY A 410 -16.70 -12.60 -2.90
CA GLY A 410 -15.65 -12.34 -1.91
C GLY A 410 -14.46 -11.59 -2.49
N GLY A 411 -13.74 -10.85 -1.64
CA GLY A 411 -12.63 -9.97 -2.04
C GLY A 411 -11.32 -10.71 -2.27
N VAL A 412 -10.25 -9.92 -2.43
CA VAL A 412 -8.90 -10.43 -2.69
C VAL A 412 -7.97 -10.04 -1.55
N LEU A 413 -7.19 -11.00 -1.05
CA LEU A 413 -6.03 -10.77 -0.19
C LEU A 413 -4.78 -11.27 -0.89
N SER A 414 -3.81 -10.40 -1.10
CA SER A 414 -2.46 -10.75 -1.56
C SER A 414 -1.44 -10.40 -0.48
N ILE A 415 -0.58 -11.35 -0.11
CA ILE A 415 0.55 -11.10 0.79
C ILE A 415 1.80 -11.71 0.20
N GLY A 416 2.80 -10.87 -0.08
CA GLY A 416 4.08 -11.24 -0.66
C GLY A 416 5.20 -10.78 0.24
N SER A 417 5.87 -11.71 0.91
CA SER A 417 6.99 -11.41 1.80
C SER A 417 8.29 -11.97 1.25
N SER A 418 9.34 -11.17 1.31
CA SER A 418 10.70 -11.61 1.00
C SER A 418 11.37 -12.38 2.16
N HIS A 419 10.68 -12.57 3.29
CA HIS A 419 11.12 -13.39 4.42
C HIS A 419 9.96 -14.22 5.01
N ASP A 420 9.40 -13.84 6.17
CA ASP A 420 8.38 -14.59 6.89
C ASP A 420 6.99 -13.89 6.84
N ILE A 421 5.92 -14.69 6.77
CA ILE A 421 4.53 -14.26 7.02
C ILE A 421 4.04 -14.90 8.32
N GLU A 422 3.60 -14.07 9.26
CA GLU A 422 3.04 -14.52 10.53
C GLU A 422 1.62 -13.98 10.73
N PHE A 423 0.66 -14.87 10.90
CA PHE A 423 -0.64 -14.54 11.46
C PHE A 423 -0.67 -14.92 12.94
N THR A 424 -0.96 -13.94 13.78
CA THR A 424 -1.04 -14.11 15.23
C THR A 424 -2.46 -14.46 15.70
N ALA A 425 -2.61 -14.73 17.00
CA ALA A 425 -3.86 -15.14 17.63
C ALA A 425 -5.06 -14.22 17.44
N ASN A 426 -4.86 -12.91 17.22
CA ASN A 426 -5.95 -11.96 17.04
C ASN A 426 -6.42 -11.84 15.59
N SER A 427 -5.80 -12.59 14.68
CA SER A 427 -6.04 -12.47 13.25
C SER A 427 -7.28 -13.20 12.79
N SER A 428 -7.99 -12.59 11.84
CA SER A 428 -9.06 -13.25 11.10
C SER A 428 -9.15 -12.65 9.70
N VAL A 429 -9.25 -13.49 8.68
CA VAL A 429 -9.40 -13.07 7.29
C VAL A 429 -10.75 -13.53 6.78
N LYS A 430 -11.54 -12.61 6.25
CA LYS A 430 -12.81 -12.88 5.60
C LYS A 430 -12.79 -12.32 4.19
N MET A 431 -12.64 -13.21 3.22
CA MET A 431 -12.79 -12.96 1.79
C MET A 431 -13.93 -13.82 1.23
N ASN A 432 -14.98 -14.01 2.04
CA ASN A 432 -16.08 -14.92 1.74
C ASN A 432 -17.28 -14.18 1.15
N ALA A 433 -18.11 -14.92 0.41
CA ALA A 433 -19.43 -14.44 0.07
C ALA A 433 -20.40 -14.67 1.23
N VAL A 434 -21.17 -13.65 1.63
CA VAL A 434 -22.12 -13.75 2.76
C VAL A 434 -23.58 -14.00 2.34
N GLY A 435 -23.84 -13.98 1.03
CA GLY A 435 -25.17 -14.13 0.44
C GLY A 435 -26.03 -12.87 0.58
N SER A 436 -26.94 -12.65 -0.37
CA SER A 436 -27.82 -11.49 -0.40
C SER A 436 -29.13 -11.74 0.34
N VAL A 437 -29.79 -10.64 0.75
CA VAL A 437 -31.14 -10.66 1.33
C VAL A 437 -32.19 -11.17 0.32
N GLU A 438 -31.87 -11.18 -0.98
CA GLU A 438 -32.72 -11.65 -2.08
C GLU A 438 -32.52 -13.14 -2.41
N GLY A 439 -31.63 -13.83 -1.69
CA GLY A 439 -31.37 -15.25 -1.88
C GLY A 439 -30.43 -15.57 -3.04
N SER A 440 -29.84 -14.57 -3.69
CA SER A 440 -28.67 -14.75 -4.57
C SER A 440 -27.41 -14.91 -3.72
N GLY A 441 -26.59 -15.91 -4.03
CA GLY A 441 -25.26 -16.04 -3.45
C GLY A 441 -24.21 -15.32 -4.30
N GLY A 442 -22.99 -15.26 -3.77
CA GLY A 442 -21.75 -14.95 -4.47
C GLY A 442 -20.73 -16.10 -4.40
N PRO A 443 -19.78 -16.20 -5.34
CA PRO A 443 -18.62 -17.08 -5.18
C PRO A 443 -17.69 -16.55 -4.08
N GLY A 444 -16.95 -17.46 -3.45
CA GLY A 444 -15.90 -17.07 -2.52
C GLY A 444 -14.75 -16.31 -3.18
N GLY A 445 -14.01 -15.53 -2.41
CA GLY A 445 -12.89 -14.70 -2.87
C GLY A 445 -11.55 -15.43 -2.94
N GLU A 446 -10.47 -14.67 -2.98
CA GLU A 446 -9.11 -15.17 -3.14
C GLU A 446 -8.20 -14.74 -1.99
N VAL A 447 -7.37 -15.67 -1.50
CA VAL A 447 -6.28 -15.41 -0.57
C VAL A 447 -5.01 -16.03 -1.12
N THR A 448 -4.01 -15.21 -1.43
CA THR A 448 -2.71 -15.65 -1.94
C THR A 448 -1.61 -15.16 -1.02
N LEU A 449 -0.80 -16.09 -0.52
CA LEU A 449 0.29 -15.86 0.42
C LEU A 449 1.59 -16.44 -0.15
N THR A 450 2.62 -15.62 -0.32
CA THR A 450 3.93 -16.05 -0.80
C THR A 450 5.01 -15.53 0.13
N ALA A 451 5.80 -16.42 0.72
CA ALA A 451 6.91 -16.07 1.59
C ALA A 451 8.18 -16.79 1.14
N ARG A 452 9.32 -16.09 1.06
CA ARG A 452 10.61 -16.76 0.72
C ARG A 452 11.11 -17.71 1.80
N ARG A 453 10.58 -17.61 3.02
CA ARG A 453 10.95 -18.46 4.14
C ARG A 453 9.71 -19.09 4.79
N ASP A 454 9.24 -18.63 5.94
CA ASP A 454 8.22 -19.35 6.71
C ASP A 454 6.84 -18.68 6.58
N ILE A 455 5.77 -19.50 6.49
CA ILE A 455 4.38 -19.05 6.70
C ILE A 455 3.85 -19.72 7.96
N ARG A 456 3.40 -18.91 8.93
CA ARG A 456 2.95 -19.39 10.24
C ARG A 456 1.58 -18.83 10.59
N PHE A 457 0.67 -19.73 10.95
CA PHE A 457 -0.64 -19.40 11.52
C PHE A 457 -0.69 -19.85 12.97
N ASP A 458 -0.61 -18.89 13.89
CA ASP A 458 -0.75 -19.11 15.32
C ASP A 458 -2.15 -18.69 15.78
N ALA A 459 -2.88 -19.61 16.40
CA ALA A 459 -4.20 -19.33 16.96
C ALA A 459 -4.21 -19.46 18.49
N ASP A 460 -5.01 -18.63 19.14
CA ASP A 460 -5.48 -18.82 20.53
C ASP A 460 -6.79 -19.67 20.51
N PRO A 461 -7.33 -20.18 21.62
CA PRO A 461 -8.52 -21.05 21.62
C PRO A 461 -9.79 -20.46 21.00
N ALA A 462 -9.85 -19.13 20.77
CA ALA A 462 -10.94 -18.48 20.04
C ALA A 462 -10.93 -18.80 18.53
N GLY A 463 -9.81 -19.31 18.01
CA GLY A 463 -9.63 -19.75 16.63
C GLY A 463 -9.27 -18.62 15.66
N LEU A 464 -8.28 -18.89 14.79
CA LEU A 464 -7.96 -18.05 13.62
C LEU A 464 -8.70 -18.65 12.43
N MET A 465 -9.37 -17.82 11.64
CA MET A 465 -10.07 -18.27 10.44
C MET A 465 -9.63 -17.46 9.23
N ILE A 466 -9.30 -18.17 8.14
CA ILE A 466 -9.23 -17.63 6.79
C ILE A 466 -10.42 -18.19 6.04
N ASP A 467 -11.38 -17.33 5.70
CA ASP A 467 -12.65 -17.70 5.10
C ASP A 467 -12.75 -17.15 3.68
N THR A 468 -12.71 -18.04 2.70
CA THR A 468 -13.02 -17.77 1.28
C THR A 468 -14.26 -18.55 0.85
N SER A 469 -15.18 -18.87 1.75
CA SER A 469 -16.36 -19.65 1.38
C SER A 469 -17.31 -18.92 0.43
N GLY A 470 -17.99 -19.71 -0.41
CA GLY A 470 -19.09 -19.25 -1.26
C GLY A 470 -20.43 -19.22 -0.52
N SER A 471 -21.45 -18.66 -1.17
CA SER A 471 -22.82 -18.64 -0.64
C SER A 471 -23.85 -19.11 -1.68
N GLY A 472 -25.04 -19.50 -1.22
CA GLY A 472 -26.07 -20.04 -2.10
C GLY A 472 -25.63 -21.33 -2.80
N ALA A 473 -25.80 -21.41 -4.12
CA ALA A 473 -25.37 -22.52 -4.97
C ALA A 473 -24.02 -22.26 -5.66
N LEU A 474 -23.27 -21.25 -5.21
CA LEU A 474 -22.03 -20.80 -5.85
C LEU A 474 -20.79 -21.40 -5.17
N PRO A 475 -19.67 -21.47 -5.93
CA PRO A 475 -18.48 -22.16 -5.47
C PRO A 475 -17.75 -21.44 -4.34
N GLY A 476 -16.98 -22.21 -3.59
CA GLY A 476 -15.98 -21.67 -2.67
C GLY A 476 -14.82 -21.02 -3.43
N GLY A 477 -14.05 -20.21 -2.73
CA GLY A 477 -12.94 -19.44 -3.27
C GLY A 477 -11.61 -20.19 -3.33
N ILE A 478 -10.53 -19.43 -3.38
CA ILE A 478 -9.16 -19.95 -3.54
C ILE A 478 -8.31 -19.52 -2.35
N ILE A 479 -7.55 -20.45 -1.78
CA ILE A 479 -6.52 -20.18 -0.79
C ILE A 479 -5.22 -20.78 -1.30
N THR A 480 -4.21 -19.95 -1.56
CA THR A 480 -2.87 -20.36 -1.96
C THR A 480 -1.86 -19.86 -0.95
N ALA A 481 -1.02 -20.75 -0.42
CA ALA A 481 0.08 -20.39 0.46
C ALA A 481 1.35 -21.13 0.05
N ILE A 482 2.39 -20.38 -0.33
CA ILE A 482 3.66 -20.88 -0.82
C ILE A 482 4.78 -20.35 0.08
N ALA A 483 5.44 -21.26 0.79
CA ALA A 483 6.57 -20.96 1.67
C ALA A 483 7.87 -21.52 1.06
N GLY A 484 8.91 -20.70 0.97
CA GLY A 484 10.25 -21.14 0.55
C GLY A 484 10.98 -22.01 1.57
N SER A 485 10.50 -22.04 2.81
CA SER A 485 10.88 -22.98 3.86
C SER A 485 9.63 -23.64 4.45
N ASN A 486 9.24 -23.37 5.69
CA ASN A 486 8.19 -24.15 6.37
C ASN A 486 6.82 -23.47 6.30
N LEU A 487 5.77 -24.28 6.28
CA LEU A 487 4.39 -23.83 6.38
C LEU A 487 3.72 -24.54 7.55
N SER A 488 3.16 -23.77 8.48
CA SER A 488 2.57 -24.32 9.72
C SER A 488 1.20 -23.74 10.03
N LEU A 489 0.19 -24.61 10.13
CA LEU A 489 -1.15 -24.29 10.62
C LEU A 489 -1.30 -24.82 12.04
N GLY A 490 -1.30 -23.92 13.02
CA GLY A 490 -1.47 -24.26 14.43
C GLY A 490 -2.87 -24.81 14.77
N LYS A 491 -2.99 -25.37 15.98
CA LYS A 491 -4.30 -25.81 16.50
C LYS A 491 -5.24 -24.63 16.67
N GLY A 492 -6.50 -24.79 16.25
CA GLY A 492 -7.49 -23.71 16.27
C GLY A 492 -7.49 -22.82 15.03
N VAL A 493 -6.55 -23.04 14.10
CA VAL A 493 -6.58 -22.42 12.76
C VAL A 493 -7.58 -23.15 11.87
N ALA A 494 -8.35 -22.41 11.08
CA ALA A 494 -9.23 -22.94 10.03
C ALA A 494 -9.02 -22.20 8.70
N LEU A 495 -8.69 -22.94 7.65
CA LEU A 495 -8.74 -22.47 6.26
C LEU A 495 -10.02 -23.01 5.62
N ASN A 496 -10.94 -22.14 5.24
CA ASN A 496 -12.26 -22.50 4.74
C ASN A 496 -12.49 -21.97 3.33
N ALA A 497 -12.46 -22.87 2.35
CA ALA A 497 -12.82 -22.61 0.95
C ALA A 497 -14.06 -23.43 0.55
N ASN A 498 -15.01 -23.63 1.47
CA ASN A 498 -16.23 -24.41 1.17
C ASN A 498 -17.14 -23.69 0.17
N GLY A 499 -17.84 -24.46 -0.66
CA GLY A 499 -18.95 -23.95 -1.44
C GLY A 499 -20.11 -23.49 -0.57
N GLY A 500 -21.07 -22.79 -1.19
CA GLY A 500 -22.33 -22.47 -0.54
C GLY A 500 -23.11 -23.70 -0.08
N VAL A 501 -24.13 -23.48 0.74
CA VAL A 501 -24.90 -24.56 1.38
C VAL A 501 -26.01 -25.15 0.51
N GLN A 502 -26.28 -24.62 -0.69
CA GLN A 502 -27.32 -25.12 -1.59
C GLN A 502 -26.76 -26.14 -2.59
N THR A 503 -27.61 -27.07 -3.03
CA THR A 503 -27.31 -28.03 -4.10
C THR A 503 -26.79 -27.30 -5.34
N GLY A 504 -25.70 -27.82 -5.92
CA GLY A 504 -25.01 -27.22 -7.06
C GLY A 504 -23.72 -26.50 -6.70
N ALA A 505 -23.50 -26.18 -5.42
CA ALA A 505 -22.32 -25.49 -4.94
C ALA A 505 -21.08 -26.40 -4.96
N CYS A 506 -20.04 -25.96 -5.65
CA CYS A 506 -18.77 -26.67 -5.68
C CYS A 506 -17.84 -26.19 -4.56
N GLY A 507 -17.05 -27.09 -3.98
CA GLY A 507 -15.95 -26.71 -3.11
C GLY A 507 -14.88 -25.90 -3.86
N GLY A 508 -14.20 -25.01 -3.15
CA GLY A 508 -13.11 -24.20 -3.67
C GLY A 508 -11.80 -24.97 -3.85
N THR A 509 -10.68 -24.23 -3.80
CA THR A 509 -9.33 -24.80 -3.90
C THR A 509 -8.46 -24.32 -2.76
N VAL A 510 -7.72 -25.24 -2.13
CA VAL A 510 -6.67 -24.89 -1.15
C VAL A 510 -5.34 -25.50 -1.57
N THR A 511 -4.32 -24.67 -1.79
CA THR A 511 -2.97 -25.09 -2.19
C THR A 511 -1.95 -24.62 -1.17
N LEU A 512 -1.32 -25.56 -0.46
CA LEU A 512 -0.27 -25.29 0.52
C LEU A 512 1.04 -25.93 0.05
N LYS A 513 2.07 -25.13 -0.20
CA LYS A 513 3.40 -25.60 -0.64
C LYS A 513 4.51 -25.10 0.29
N ALA A 514 5.47 -25.97 0.57
CA ALA A 514 6.65 -25.70 1.39
C ALA A 514 7.94 -26.15 0.71
N GLY A 515 8.99 -25.34 0.84
CA GLY A 515 10.25 -25.52 0.13
C GLY A 515 10.10 -25.28 -1.37
N ALA A 516 9.30 -24.29 -1.76
CA ALA A 516 9.02 -23.92 -3.15
C ALA A 516 9.41 -22.47 -3.45
N ASN A 517 9.77 -22.18 -4.70
CA ASN A 517 10.02 -20.81 -5.16
C ASN A 517 8.71 -20.03 -5.36
N ASP A 518 8.83 -18.75 -5.72
CA ASP A 518 7.69 -17.84 -5.96
C ASP A 518 6.76 -18.29 -7.11
N LEU A 519 7.17 -19.27 -7.94
CA LEU A 519 6.34 -19.89 -8.99
C LEU A 519 5.67 -21.19 -8.52
N GLY A 520 5.89 -21.60 -7.27
CA GLY A 520 5.37 -22.85 -6.71
C GLY A 520 6.17 -24.09 -7.10
N ASP A 521 7.35 -23.95 -7.71
CA ASP A 521 8.23 -25.08 -8.04
C ASP A 521 9.07 -25.48 -6.81
N PRO A 522 9.21 -26.78 -6.50
CA PRO A 522 10.02 -27.23 -5.38
C PRO A 522 11.52 -27.01 -5.63
N ASP A 523 12.12 -26.02 -4.97
CA ASP A 523 13.53 -25.63 -5.12
C ASP A 523 14.34 -25.72 -3.80
N ARG A 524 13.67 -25.93 -2.66
CA ARG A 524 14.27 -25.90 -1.31
C ARG A 524 13.73 -26.99 -0.38
N PRO A 525 14.42 -27.27 0.73
CA PRO A 525 13.84 -28.04 1.83
C PRO A 525 12.82 -27.20 2.60
N GLY A 526 11.66 -27.79 2.90
CA GLY A 526 10.60 -27.12 3.65
C GLY A 526 9.48 -28.09 4.04
N ASP A 527 9.05 -28.04 5.30
CA ASP A 527 8.06 -28.98 5.85
C ASP A 527 6.68 -28.31 6.00
N ILE A 528 5.61 -29.11 5.83
CA ILE A 528 4.22 -28.71 6.10
C ILE A 528 3.74 -29.37 7.39
N THR A 529 3.17 -28.58 8.29
CA THR A 529 2.44 -29.06 9.47
C THR A 529 1.01 -28.52 9.48
N VAL A 530 0.03 -29.43 9.54
CA VAL A 530 -1.40 -29.12 9.63
C VAL A 530 -1.97 -29.69 10.93
N ASP A 531 -2.00 -28.85 11.97
CA ASP A 531 -2.66 -29.15 13.24
C ASP A 531 -4.09 -28.57 13.31
N GLY A 532 -4.38 -27.59 12.46
CA GLY A 532 -5.69 -26.95 12.30
C GLY A 532 -6.64 -27.68 11.35
N GLN A 533 -7.60 -26.94 10.79
CA GLN A 533 -8.59 -27.43 9.85
C GLN A 533 -8.39 -26.81 8.47
N VAL A 534 -8.51 -27.61 7.42
CA VAL A 534 -8.54 -27.17 6.02
C VAL A 534 -9.77 -27.79 5.37
N SER A 535 -10.65 -26.96 4.83
CA SER A 535 -11.89 -27.44 4.19
C SER A 535 -12.13 -26.82 2.82
N ALA A 536 -12.52 -27.65 1.87
CA ALA A 536 -12.92 -27.26 0.51
C ALA A 536 -14.09 -28.15 0.04
N GLY A 537 -15.09 -28.31 0.89
CA GLY A 537 -16.26 -29.15 0.67
C GLY A 537 -17.30 -28.50 -0.26
N GLY A 538 -18.09 -29.35 -0.92
CA GLY A 538 -19.17 -28.96 -1.83
C GLY A 538 -20.51 -29.58 -1.45
N ASN A 539 -21.57 -29.18 -2.15
CA ASN A 539 -22.91 -29.73 -2.00
C ASN A 539 -23.51 -30.04 -3.37
N ASP A 540 -23.32 -31.27 -3.85
CA ASP A 540 -23.79 -31.74 -5.15
C ASP A 540 -23.30 -30.83 -6.29
N CYS A 541 -21.97 -30.64 -6.39
CA CYS A 541 -21.34 -29.71 -7.33
C CYS A 541 -21.89 -29.81 -8.77
N SER A 542 -22.36 -28.68 -9.31
CA SER A 542 -22.95 -28.59 -10.64
C SER A 542 -21.93 -28.65 -11.78
N THR A 543 -20.67 -28.30 -11.51
CA THR A 543 -19.54 -28.34 -12.45
C THR A 543 -18.38 -29.15 -11.88
N PRO A 544 -18.48 -30.50 -11.84
CA PRO A 544 -17.44 -31.35 -11.26
C PRO A 544 -16.08 -31.15 -11.93
N ARG A 545 -15.00 -31.31 -11.15
CA ARG A 545 -13.65 -31.43 -11.71
C ARG A 545 -13.57 -32.70 -12.57
N THR A 546 -13.22 -32.55 -13.84
CA THR A 546 -13.13 -33.66 -14.80
C THR A 546 -11.69 -34.12 -15.06
N VAL A 547 -10.72 -33.29 -14.68
CA VAL A 547 -9.30 -33.60 -14.75
C VAL A 547 -8.93 -34.52 -13.57
N ALA A 548 -8.08 -35.51 -13.80
CA ALA A 548 -7.57 -36.36 -12.74
C ALA A 548 -6.78 -35.53 -11.72
N CYS A 549 -6.93 -35.82 -10.42
CA CYS A 549 -6.12 -35.22 -9.37
C CYS A 549 -4.82 -36.03 -9.20
N ASP A 550 -3.71 -35.59 -9.78
CA ASP A 550 -2.40 -36.25 -9.66
C ASP A 550 -1.23 -35.26 -9.70
N ASP A 551 0.00 -35.77 -9.56
CA ASP A 551 1.24 -34.96 -9.54
C ASP A 551 1.58 -34.27 -10.87
N SER A 552 0.82 -34.55 -11.93
CA SER A 552 0.92 -33.88 -13.24
C SER A 552 -0.29 -32.98 -13.54
N HIS A 553 -1.35 -33.04 -12.74
CA HIS A 553 -2.61 -32.34 -12.97
C HIS A 553 -3.24 -31.83 -11.67
N GLU A 554 -2.58 -30.84 -11.06
CA GLU A 554 -3.06 -30.20 -9.82
C GLU A 554 -4.48 -29.60 -9.94
N GLY A 555 -4.88 -29.15 -11.13
CA GLY A 555 -6.21 -28.58 -11.38
C GLY A 555 -7.40 -29.53 -11.11
N GLY A 556 -7.15 -30.85 -11.04
CA GLY A 556 -8.15 -31.84 -10.66
C GLY A 556 -8.41 -31.96 -9.14
N CYS A 557 -7.58 -31.33 -8.30
CA CYS A 557 -7.62 -31.46 -6.85
C CYS A 557 -8.38 -30.32 -6.17
N SER A 558 -9.07 -30.61 -5.07
CA SER A 558 -9.68 -29.59 -4.19
C SER A 558 -8.69 -29.08 -3.15
N ILE A 559 -7.83 -29.97 -2.61
CA ILE A 559 -6.80 -29.61 -1.64
C ILE A 559 -5.46 -30.22 -2.06
N ILE A 560 -4.40 -29.40 -2.08
CA ILE A 560 -3.04 -29.79 -2.42
C ILE A 560 -2.12 -29.43 -1.26
N LEU A 561 -1.35 -30.41 -0.77
CA LEU A 561 -0.31 -30.23 0.25
C LEU A 561 1.02 -30.75 -0.33
N GLU A 562 2.03 -29.89 -0.47
CA GLU A 562 3.34 -30.28 -1.00
C GLU A 562 4.50 -29.81 -0.11
N GLY A 563 5.31 -30.74 0.39
CA GLY A 563 6.51 -30.41 1.19
C GLY A 563 7.54 -31.53 1.23
N CYS A 564 8.65 -31.30 1.93
CA CYS A 564 9.64 -32.34 2.26
C CYS A 564 9.03 -33.36 3.21
N GLN A 565 8.56 -32.93 4.36
CA GLN A 565 7.71 -33.71 5.26
C GLN A 565 6.33 -33.06 5.34
N VAL A 566 5.28 -33.86 5.21
CA VAL A 566 3.90 -33.41 5.43
C VAL A 566 3.34 -34.12 6.65
N THR A 567 2.98 -33.35 7.67
CA THR A 567 2.39 -33.86 8.91
C THR A 567 0.97 -33.32 9.08
N ILE A 568 -0.01 -34.21 9.17
CA ILE A 568 -1.43 -33.89 9.39
C ILE A 568 -1.87 -34.47 10.72
N THR A 569 -2.08 -33.62 11.72
CA THR A 569 -2.67 -34.00 13.01
C THR A 569 -4.09 -33.44 13.19
N GLY A 570 -4.43 -32.39 12.45
CA GLY A 570 -5.75 -31.77 12.39
C GLY A 570 -6.71 -32.41 11.40
N ALA A 571 -7.45 -31.61 10.63
CA ALA A 571 -8.43 -32.11 9.66
C ALA A 571 -8.26 -31.49 8.27
N VAL A 572 -8.31 -32.32 7.24
CA VAL A 572 -8.33 -31.93 5.82
C VAL A 572 -9.55 -32.59 5.18
N ASP A 573 -10.52 -31.78 4.73
CA ASP A 573 -11.82 -32.28 4.26
C ASP A 573 -12.30 -31.54 3.01
N SER A 574 -12.45 -32.26 1.90
CA SER A 574 -13.03 -31.76 0.66
C SER A 574 -14.30 -32.51 0.26
N THR A 575 -15.01 -33.11 1.22
CA THR A 575 -16.20 -33.91 0.94
C THR A 575 -17.29 -33.12 0.21
N ASP A 576 -17.87 -33.78 -0.78
CA ASP A 576 -19.04 -33.31 -1.54
C ASP A 576 -20.15 -34.38 -1.43
N LEU A 577 -21.39 -33.94 -1.20
CA LEU A 577 -22.52 -34.81 -0.88
C LEU A 577 -22.98 -35.73 -2.03
N GLY A 578 -22.63 -35.44 -3.29
CA GLY A 578 -23.10 -36.23 -4.44
C GLY A 578 -22.12 -36.34 -5.61
N VAL A 579 -20.96 -35.69 -5.53
CA VAL A 579 -19.93 -35.71 -6.59
C VAL A 579 -18.59 -36.18 -6.02
N PRO A 580 -17.79 -36.98 -6.76
CA PRO A 580 -16.43 -37.31 -6.35
C PRO A 580 -15.53 -36.06 -6.26
N SER A 581 -14.92 -35.84 -5.09
CA SER A 581 -13.85 -34.85 -4.87
C SER A 581 -12.52 -35.53 -4.55
N ALA A 582 -11.39 -34.83 -4.70
CA ALA A 582 -10.07 -35.41 -4.45
C ALA A 582 -9.09 -34.45 -3.77
N ASN A 583 -8.21 -35.01 -2.92
CA ASN A 583 -7.06 -34.31 -2.30
C ASN A 583 -5.75 -34.91 -2.81
N LEU A 584 -4.69 -34.10 -2.88
CA LEU A 584 -3.33 -34.51 -3.22
C LEU A 584 -2.35 -34.15 -2.09
N VAL A 585 -1.60 -35.14 -1.62
CA VAL A 585 -0.55 -34.95 -0.60
C VAL A 585 0.80 -35.45 -1.13
N ILE A 586 1.75 -34.54 -1.27
CA ILE A 586 3.10 -34.81 -1.76
C ILE A 586 4.10 -34.61 -0.62
N GLY A 587 4.68 -35.71 -0.15
CA GLY A 587 5.79 -35.68 0.81
C GLY A 587 7.05 -36.19 0.12
N ARG A 588 7.99 -35.29 -0.18
CA ARG A 588 9.24 -35.68 -0.86
C ARG A 588 10.06 -36.67 -0.04
N LYS A 589 9.97 -36.62 1.30
CA LYS A 589 10.64 -37.51 2.26
C LYS A 589 9.68 -38.34 3.10
N ALA A 590 8.63 -37.74 3.66
CA ALA A 590 7.69 -38.44 4.54
C ALA A 590 6.28 -37.81 4.54
N ILE A 591 5.28 -38.64 4.80
CA ILE A 591 3.88 -38.23 5.04
C ILE A 591 3.39 -38.90 6.32
N THR A 592 2.96 -38.11 7.29
CA THR A 592 2.39 -38.59 8.56
C THR A 592 0.96 -38.09 8.72
N VAL A 593 -0.02 -38.98 8.88
CA VAL A 593 -1.43 -38.62 9.04
C VAL A 593 -1.99 -39.26 10.31
N SER A 594 -2.07 -38.48 11.38
CA SER A 594 -2.70 -38.89 12.65
C SER A 594 -4.09 -38.26 12.84
N GLY A 595 -4.40 -37.22 12.07
CA GLY A 595 -5.68 -36.54 12.04
C GLY A 595 -6.68 -37.12 11.03
N THR A 596 -7.54 -36.26 10.48
CA THR A 596 -8.55 -36.62 9.48
C THR A 596 -8.14 -36.16 8.08
N LEU A 597 -8.25 -37.05 7.09
CA LEU A 597 -8.11 -36.73 5.66
C LEU A 597 -9.31 -37.33 4.91
N ARG A 598 -10.15 -36.50 4.31
CA ARG A 598 -11.43 -36.91 3.69
C ARG A 598 -11.68 -36.24 2.34
N ALA A 599 -12.24 -37.03 1.42
CA ALA A 599 -12.75 -36.62 0.13
C ALA A 599 -13.77 -37.67 -0.37
N THR A 600 -14.73 -37.29 -1.22
CA THR A 600 -15.77 -38.22 -1.71
C THR A 600 -15.25 -39.17 -2.80
N GLY A 601 -14.29 -38.71 -3.62
CA GLY A 601 -13.66 -39.49 -4.71
C GLY A 601 -12.35 -40.17 -4.32
N GLY A 602 -11.71 -39.74 -3.22
CA GLY A 602 -10.48 -40.34 -2.68
C GLY A 602 -9.39 -39.31 -2.37
N SER A 603 -8.34 -39.73 -1.66
CA SER A 603 -7.15 -38.90 -1.42
C SER A 603 -5.91 -39.61 -1.97
N ASN A 604 -5.16 -38.89 -2.81
CA ASN A 604 -3.97 -39.37 -3.50
C ASN A 604 -2.72 -38.90 -2.77
N ALA A 605 -1.72 -39.78 -2.70
CA ALA A 605 -0.41 -39.45 -2.12
C ALA A 605 0.72 -39.77 -3.10
N ALA A 606 1.71 -38.88 -3.24
CA ALA A 606 2.90 -39.06 -4.08
C ALA A 606 4.20 -38.85 -3.28
N TYR A 607 5.28 -39.56 -3.63
CA TYR A 607 6.54 -39.60 -2.84
C TYR A 607 7.79 -39.89 -3.69
N SER A 608 9.00 -39.48 -3.26
CA SER A 608 10.23 -39.75 -4.02
C SER A 608 10.84 -41.12 -3.70
N SER A 609 10.61 -42.14 -4.55
CA SER A 609 11.30 -43.45 -4.64
C SER A 609 11.32 -44.42 -3.44
N THR A 610 11.26 -43.96 -2.19
CA THR A 610 11.07 -44.77 -0.99
C THR A 610 9.65 -44.56 -0.50
N SER A 611 8.87 -45.64 -0.37
CA SER A 611 7.51 -45.56 0.18
C SER A 611 7.55 -44.84 1.54
N PRO A 612 6.81 -43.73 1.74
CA PRO A 612 6.84 -42.98 2.98
C PRO A 612 6.38 -43.90 4.10
N GLN A 613 6.95 -43.70 5.29
CA GLN A 613 6.45 -44.30 6.53
C GLN A 613 5.06 -43.72 6.80
N THR A 614 4.02 -44.32 6.22
CA THR A 614 2.63 -43.96 6.50
C THR A 614 2.24 -44.52 7.85
N ALA A 615 2.06 -43.65 8.84
CA ALA A 615 1.60 -44.02 10.17
C ALA A 615 0.29 -43.29 10.50
N GLY A 616 -0.80 -44.06 10.72
CA GLY A 616 -2.14 -43.56 11.08
C GLY A 616 -3.24 -43.86 10.04
N ALA A 617 -4.51 -43.85 10.45
CA ALA A 617 -5.58 -44.67 9.84
C ALA A 617 -6.36 -44.05 8.65
N ARG A 618 -6.60 -44.94 7.66
CA ARG A 618 -7.71 -45.06 6.67
C ARG A 618 -7.81 -44.05 5.49
N ILE A 619 -7.68 -44.64 4.29
CA ILE A 619 -8.00 -44.15 2.93
C ILE A 619 -6.99 -43.17 2.30
N ILE A 620 -5.74 -43.61 2.15
CA ILE A 620 -4.89 -43.13 1.04
C ILE A 620 -5.08 -44.15 -0.08
N ASN A 621 -5.87 -43.84 -1.12
CA ASN A 621 -6.08 -44.75 -2.24
C ASN A 621 -6.55 -43.99 -3.49
N PRO A 622 -5.84 -44.12 -4.63
CA PRO A 622 -4.55 -44.81 -4.81
C PRO A 622 -3.35 -44.04 -4.23
N ALA A 623 -2.39 -44.78 -3.67
CA ALA A 623 -1.03 -44.27 -3.55
C ALA A 623 -0.48 -44.13 -4.97
N LEU A 624 -0.18 -42.90 -5.39
CA LEU A 624 0.63 -42.67 -6.57
C LEU A 624 2.04 -43.18 -6.23
N GLY A 625 2.68 -43.85 -7.19
CA GLY A 625 4.02 -44.41 -7.00
C GLY A 625 5.10 -43.32 -6.82
N PRO A 626 6.37 -43.62 -7.07
CA PRO A 626 7.41 -42.59 -7.05
C PRO A 626 6.97 -41.37 -7.91
N CYS A 627 7.03 -40.16 -7.37
CA CYS A 627 6.79 -38.91 -8.10
C CYS A 627 7.51 -39.00 -9.44
N ARG A 628 6.80 -38.78 -10.54
CA ARG A 628 7.42 -38.96 -11.87
C ARG A 628 8.62 -38.05 -12.06
N MET A 629 8.65 -36.91 -11.34
CA MET A 629 9.76 -35.96 -11.26
C MET A 629 11.11 -36.57 -10.80
N CYS A 630 11.10 -37.73 -10.12
CA CYS A 630 12.32 -38.36 -9.57
C CYS A 630 12.72 -39.67 -10.26
N THR A 631 12.07 -40.07 -11.36
CA THR A 631 12.39 -41.37 -11.97
C THR A 631 13.63 -41.27 -12.86
N ALA A 632 14.80 -41.55 -12.28
CA ALA A 632 16.00 -41.86 -13.04
C ALA A 632 15.77 -43.15 -13.86
N GLY A 633 15.39 -43.01 -15.13
CA GLY A 633 15.41 -44.05 -16.14
C GLY A 633 14.41 -45.21 -15.96
N LEU A 634 13.60 -45.46 -16.98
CA LEU A 634 12.93 -46.76 -17.14
C LEU A 634 13.99 -47.85 -17.36
N ILE A 635 14.59 -48.36 -16.29
CA ILE A 635 15.40 -49.59 -16.34
C ILE A 635 14.41 -50.76 -16.38
N GLY A 636 14.20 -51.35 -17.56
CA GLY A 636 13.45 -52.61 -17.67
C GLY A 636 12.72 -52.89 -18.97
N THR A 637 12.54 -51.91 -19.87
CA THR A 637 12.03 -52.20 -21.22
C THR A 637 13.15 -52.77 -22.07
N SER A 638 13.01 -54.05 -22.45
CA SER A 638 13.86 -54.67 -23.46
C SER A 638 13.71 -53.90 -24.78
N CYS A 639 14.77 -53.24 -25.21
CA CYS A 639 14.84 -52.55 -26.49
C CYS A 639 15.78 -53.33 -27.41
N THR A 640 15.56 -53.24 -28.72
CA THR A 640 16.47 -53.83 -29.72
C THR A 640 17.16 -52.77 -30.56
N ARG A 641 16.61 -51.55 -30.62
CA ARG A 641 17.17 -50.38 -31.32
C ARG A 641 16.82 -49.09 -30.56
N ASP A 642 17.61 -48.05 -30.76
CA ASP A 642 17.46 -46.74 -30.11
C ASP A 642 16.05 -46.12 -30.29
N ALA A 643 15.45 -46.30 -31.47
CA ALA A 643 14.09 -45.82 -31.76
C ALA A 643 12.98 -46.46 -30.90
N ASP A 644 13.26 -47.61 -30.27
CA ASP A 644 12.32 -48.26 -29.35
C ASP A 644 12.22 -47.50 -28.00
N CYS A 645 13.13 -46.55 -27.76
CA CYS A 645 13.25 -45.79 -26.50
C CYS A 645 12.65 -44.37 -26.56
N ASP A 646 12.10 -43.98 -27.72
CA ASP A 646 11.47 -42.69 -27.94
C ASP A 646 9.95 -42.77 -27.74
N SER A 647 9.37 -41.73 -27.11
CA SER A 647 7.91 -41.60 -27.01
C SER A 647 7.33 -41.24 -28.39
N PRO A 648 6.08 -41.61 -28.73
CA PRO A 648 5.44 -41.14 -29.96
C PRO A 648 5.39 -39.59 -29.96
N GLY A 649 6.17 -38.96 -30.84
CA GLY A 649 6.31 -37.49 -30.94
C GLY A 649 7.51 -36.87 -30.20
N GLY A 650 8.41 -37.67 -29.60
CA GLY A 650 9.59 -37.17 -28.88
C GLY A 650 10.81 -36.86 -29.76
N ALA A 651 11.72 -36.03 -29.25
CA ALA A 651 12.87 -35.46 -29.97
C ALA A 651 14.07 -36.41 -30.27
N GLY A 652 13.87 -37.73 -30.31
CA GLY A 652 14.86 -38.69 -30.87
C GLY A 652 16.16 -38.89 -30.09
N ASN A 653 16.12 -38.90 -28.75
CA ASN A 653 17.33 -38.89 -27.90
C ASN A 653 17.49 -40.14 -27.01
N GLY A 654 16.62 -41.15 -27.13
CA GLY A 654 16.76 -42.42 -26.40
C GLY A 654 17.89 -43.29 -26.98
N ARG A 655 18.68 -43.94 -26.11
CA ARG A 655 19.64 -44.99 -26.51
C ARG A 655 19.26 -46.33 -25.90
N CYS A 656 19.35 -47.38 -26.71
CA CYS A 656 19.16 -48.74 -26.26
C CYS A 656 20.49 -49.33 -25.79
N MET A 657 20.60 -49.65 -24.50
CA MET A 657 21.76 -50.30 -23.91
C MET A 657 21.44 -51.75 -23.53
N THR A 658 22.45 -52.56 -23.22
CA THR A 658 22.31 -53.98 -22.81
C THR A 658 21.43 -54.17 -21.56
N THR A 659 21.20 -53.11 -20.79
CA THR A 659 20.32 -53.06 -19.61
C THR A 659 18.95 -52.40 -19.86
N GLY A 660 18.64 -52.01 -21.10
CA GLY A 660 17.38 -51.35 -21.49
C GLY A 660 17.57 -49.93 -22.03
N CYS A 661 16.47 -49.19 -22.16
CA CYS A 661 16.45 -47.81 -22.66
C CYS A 661 17.08 -46.81 -21.67
N VAL A 662 18.02 -46.01 -22.15
CA VAL A 662 18.68 -44.94 -21.39
C VAL A 662 18.51 -43.61 -22.12
N ARG A 663 17.96 -42.60 -21.44
CA ARG A 663 17.97 -41.21 -21.91
C ARG A 663 19.10 -40.45 -21.23
N PRO A 664 19.76 -39.48 -21.90
CA PRO A 664 20.82 -38.70 -21.29
C PRO A 664 20.31 -37.93 -20.07
N PRO A 665 21.08 -37.84 -18.97
CA PRO A 665 20.74 -36.97 -17.85
C PRO A 665 20.71 -35.52 -18.31
N CYS A 666 19.72 -34.75 -17.83
CA CYS A 666 19.65 -33.31 -18.06
C CYS A 666 20.84 -32.65 -17.37
N THR A 667 21.87 -32.25 -18.13
CA THR A 667 22.92 -31.36 -17.62
C THR A 667 22.30 -30.01 -17.36
N GLY A 668 22.42 -29.51 -16.13
CA GLY A 668 21.77 -28.28 -15.64
C GLY A 668 22.01 -27.03 -16.50
N ARG A 669 21.13 -26.04 -16.34
CA ARG A 669 21.15 -24.73 -17.01
C ARG A 669 22.52 -24.05 -16.90
N ASP A 670 22.98 -23.49 -18.02
CA ASP A 670 23.91 -22.38 -18.05
C ASP A 670 23.16 -21.11 -17.56
N PRO A 671 23.61 -20.44 -16.49
CA PRO A 671 22.93 -19.27 -15.92
C PRO A 671 22.86 -18.05 -16.87
N THR A 672 23.48 -18.11 -18.05
CA THR A 672 23.54 -16.98 -18.98
C THR A 672 22.56 -17.06 -20.17
N THR A 673 21.84 -18.16 -20.36
CA THR A 673 20.93 -18.32 -21.52
C THR A 673 19.52 -18.70 -21.10
N ARG A 674 18.54 -17.80 -21.36
CA ARG A 674 17.09 -18.00 -21.15
C ARG A 674 16.48 -19.04 -22.12
N VAL A 675 17.01 -20.26 -22.15
CA VAL A 675 16.43 -21.35 -22.94
C VAL A 675 15.56 -22.21 -22.02
N LEU A 676 14.27 -22.31 -22.36
CA LEU A 676 13.31 -23.20 -21.72
C LEU A 676 13.81 -24.64 -21.81
N VAL A 677 13.73 -25.33 -20.68
CA VAL A 677 13.91 -26.79 -20.64
C VAL A 677 12.73 -27.40 -21.42
N PRO A 678 12.95 -28.32 -22.38
CA PRO A 678 11.86 -28.97 -23.11
C PRO A 678 10.92 -29.73 -22.15
N GLU A 679 9.61 -29.69 -22.42
CA GLU A 679 8.62 -30.48 -21.68
C GLU A 679 9.05 -31.96 -21.57
N GLY A 680 9.03 -32.49 -20.35
CA GLY A 680 9.43 -33.87 -20.05
C GLY A 680 10.86 -34.06 -19.53
N CYS A 681 11.61 -32.98 -19.28
CA CYS A 681 12.88 -33.05 -18.55
C CYS A 681 12.66 -33.00 -17.04
N LEU A 682 13.30 -33.93 -16.32
CA LEU A 682 13.23 -34.04 -14.86
C LEU A 682 14.29 -33.12 -14.24
N VAL A 683 13.87 -32.11 -13.49
CA VAL A 683 14.77 -31.38 -12.58
C VAL A 683 14.94 -32.23 -11.33
N PRO A 684 16.16 -32.62 -10.92
CA PRO A 684 16.34 -33.37 -9.69
C PRO A 684 15.81 -32.54 -8.51
N CYS A 685 14.86 -33.11 -7.76
CA CYS A 685 14.33 -32.47 -6.56
C CYS A 685 15.49 -32.12 -5.61
N PRO A 686 15.49 -30.93 -4.99
CA PRO A 686 16.44 -30.60 -3.93
C PRO A 686 16.34 -31.66 -2.83
N LEU A 687 17.49 -32.20 -2.43
CA LEU A 687 17.56 -33.21 -1.39
C LEU A 687 17.03 -32.62 -0.07
N CYS A 688 15.99 -33.22 0.51
CA CYS A 688 15.46 -32.88 1.85
C CYS A 688 16.41 -33.26 3.02
N GLY A 689 17.74 -33.26 2.81
CA GLY A 689 18.84 -33.68 3.71
C GLY A 689 18.81 -35.17 4.11
N ASN A 690 19.87 -36.00 3.98
CA ASN A 690 21.31 -35.79 4.20
C ASN A 690 22.21 -36.48 3.13
N GLY A 691 23.32 -35.84 2.75
CA GLY A 691 24.60 -36.51 2.48
C GLY A 691 24.81 -37.25 1.15
N ALA A 692 24.82 -36.51 0.04
CA ALA A 692 25.77 -36.61 -1.09
C ALA A 692 25.19 -35.75 -2.22
N PRO A 693 25.96 -34.85 -2.87
CA PRO A 693 25.54 -34.38 -4.19
C PRO A 693 25.31 -35.62 -5.07
N PRO A 694 24.40 -35.59 -6.06
CA PRO A 694 24.46 -36.61 -7.10
C PRO A 694 25.90 -36.64 -7.60
N GLU A 695 26.58 -37.78 -7.44
CA GLU A 695 27.86 -38.01 -8.12
C GLU A 695 27.56 -37.88 -9.60
N PHE A 696 27.93 -36.74 -10.16
CA PHE A 696 28.10 -36.63 -11.59
C PHE A 696 29.25 -37.59 -11.94
N PRO A 697 29.07 -38.54 -12.87
CA PRO A 697 30.20 -39.25 -13.43
C PRO A 697 31.18 -38.18 -13.94
N GLU A 698 32.42 -38.22 -13.47
CA GLU A 698 33.47 -37.28 -13.87
C GLU A 698 33.43 -37.07 -15.39
N GLU A 699 33.51 -35.80 -15.78
CA GLU A 699 33.55 -35.36 -17.17
C GLU A 699 34.54 -36.20 -17.96
N CYS A 700 34.07 -36.99 -18.93
CA CYS A 700 34.95 -37.57 -19.93
C CYS A 700 35.47 -36.42 -20.82
N PRO A 701 36.78 -36.14 -20.86
CA PRO A 701 37.30 -35.04 -21.66
C PRO A 701 37.07 -35.31 -23.15
N ALA A 702 36.75 -34.23 -23.86
CA ALA A 702 36.35 -34.22 -25.25
C ALA A 702 37.32 -34.98 -26.19
N ARG A 703 36.72 -35.87 -26.99
CA ARG A 703 37.20 -36.48 -28.26
C ARG A 703 38.67 -36.19 -28.67
N ARG A 704 39.54 -37.18 -28.48
CA ARG A 704 40.32 -37.86 -29.55
C ARG A 704 41.17 -39.01 -28.96
N THR A 705 41.13 -40.17 -29.65
CA THR A 705 41.94 -41.42 -29.51
C THR A 705 41.50 -42.52 -28.50
N PRO A 706 41.74 -43.82 -28.82
CA PRO A 706 40.86 -44.93 -28.42
C PRO A 706 41.34 -45.76 -27.21
N ALA A 707 40.35 -46.24 -26.45
CA ALA A 707 40.30 -47.44 -25.62
C ALA A 707 41.56 -47.87 -24.84
N THR A 708 41.61 -47.56 -23.54
CA THR A 708 41.77 -48.55 -22.44
C THR A 708 41.75 -47.88 -21.05
N ALA A 709 41.01 -48.50 -20.13
CA ALA A 709 41.08 -48.39 -18.66
C ALA A 709 40.62 -47.07 -17.96
N CYS A 710 39.42 -47.13 -17.36
CA CYS A 710 39.19 -46.50 -16.05
C CYS A 710 38.96 -47.63 -15.03
N THR A 711 39.95 -47.87 -14.17
CA THR A 711 39.82 -48.67 -12.95
C THR A 711 39.37 -47.76 -11.81
N GLY A 712 38.36 -48.18 -11.05
CA GLY A 712 37.70 -47.36 -10.04
C GLY A 712 38.50 -47.10 -8.77
N ALA A 713 38.02 -46.11 -8.03
CA ALA A 713 38.05 -45.97 -6.58
C ALA A 713 36.73 -45.33 -6.17
#